data_AF-C1MGE7-F1
#
_entry.id   AF-C1MGE7-F1
#
_cell.length_a   1.000
_cell.length_b   1.000
_cell.length_c   1.000
_cell.angle_alpha   90.00
_cell.angle_beta   90.00
_cell.angle_gamma   90.00
#
_symmetry.space_group_name_H-M   'P 1'
#
loop_
_entity.id
_entity.type
_entity.pdbx_description
1 polymer ?
#
loop_
_entity_poly.entity_id
_entity_poly.type
_entity_poly.pdbx_seq_one_letter_code
_entity_poly.pdbx_strand_id
1 'polypeptide(L)'
;MRDVAEELVDVDPGAIRPVEKTQASDAHSKALDGVLPSDDDANDRAASAVSRRRLRPPLDAFVLSDVLDRDECAALVRCADDASYSFWNASASSRAFRDSDTVEVTSAKCANALWRRLRAHVVPTVVVDASHPLHESGVEGEWVAIGVNPHLLFNKYKPNGHFSPHTDGATIVDLNTRSLYSVLVYLNACDDGGGTALFAPPPGTTMGKFLPPTDDDGGGGGGGKYRWPEAWRADEAPCSPGTALIFRQDIPHEGVPVGEGCEKILIRTDVMYERRVKVFDDDAGREAYRLHRSAAVLRAPFLRAHRRASPRAVAMAAAVTNADTAFTDHSSQSNYPTAKVTHTAFDVDVDFDSRTIAGRVVLSVLASNDVDELVLDTRDLAIEKCVVDGADATFALQADAHPVMGSALTIAFPTPLAAGATASVEVSYKTSPSSSAVQWLRPEQTAGGSHPYLFTQCQAIHARSLYPCQDSPAAKMTYEAKVSAPSALTALMSAIPTGSTPAPGGAKTTYAFEQKVPIPPYLLALAVGDLESREIGPRSRVWSEPSMVEAGAFEFNETEDFLAAAEEVAGPYVWGRYDLLLLPPSFPYGGMENPCLTFVTPTLLAGDRSQAHVVAHEIAHSWSGNLVTNSTWEHFWLNEGFTVFVERKIMHKLYGKAIFDFNAIGGLMELKETVARLGPEHPHTVLQPTLEGGVDPDDVFSKVPYEKGFAFLVYLEHMTRLDGHGEKDALDAANGTDAFATFLRSHFEKNKFATTTSEKFRASYAAAFPVASAQVDWDAWLRAPGMPPVDVGAYYDGSSSAASGDLARRWHLCDVLGMGSPSRPADVSAADVEGWSSTQIDHFLLSLLEYRGGTHPLSLPVIASLEELYGLSAYKNSEIKCKWLQLRLGAGDVDAFAPTAEMLRSMGRMKYLRPLYRSLKLCKEGGKAFAEETFQKTRGMYHPIAEKMVAADLGVA
;
A
#
# COMPACT_ATOMS: atom_id res chain seq x y z
N MET A 1 6.69 -23.66 -13.67
CA MET A 1 7.36 -23.13 -14.87
C MET A 1 6.59 -21.89 -15.27
N ARG A 2 6.64 -20.80 -14.51
CA ARG A 2 7.86 -20.14 -14.02
C ARG A 2 8.78 -19.80 -15.20
N ASP A 3 8.94 -18.50 -15.34
CA ASP A 3 10.07 -17.77 -15.91
C ASP A 3 9.90 -17.28 -17.36
N VAL A 4 10.00 -15.94 -17.47
CA VAL A 4 10.32 -14.98 -18.57
C VAL A 4 9.24 -14.46 -19.55
N ALA A 5 8.20 -13.79 -19.05
CA ALA A 5 7.47 -12.78 -19.84
C ALA A 5 7.20 -11.51 -19.03
N GLU A 6 8.14 -11.16 -18.15
CA GLU A 6 8.27 -9.83 -17.57
C GLU A 6 9.19 -9.02 -18.51
N GLU A 7 8.58 -8.26 -19.42
CA GLU A 7 9.06 -6.99 -20.00
C GLU A 7 8.30 -6.71 -21.32
N LEU A 8 7.24 -5.91 -21.24
CA LEU A 8 6.98 -4.74 -22.09
C LEU A 8 5.65 -4.10 -21.68
N VAL A 9 5.72 -2.80 -21.47
CA VAL A 9 4.79 -1.89 -20.78
C VAL A 9 3.68 -1.42 -21.71
N ASP A 10 2.47 -1.22 -21.18
CA ASP A 10 1.39 -0.49 -21.85
C ASP A 10 1.54 1.01 -21.52
N VAL A 11 1.82 1.80 -22.56
CA VAL A 11 2.17 3.23 -22.52
C VAL A 11 0.98 4.07 -23.01
N ASP A 12 0.74 5.18 -22.33
CA ASP A 12 -0.23 6.23 -22.69
C ASP A 12 -0.01 6.75 -24.13
N PRO A 13 -1.06 6.84 -24.99
CA PRO A 13 -0.94 7.36 -26.37
C PRO A 13 -0.48 8.83 -26.45
N GLY A 14 -0.54 9.60 -25.36
CA GLY A 14 0.07 10.94 -25.24
C GLY A 14 1.51 10.93 -24.70
N ALA A 15 2.03 9.78 -24.27
CA ALA A 15 3.32 9.59 -23.61
C ALA A 15 4.38 8.88 -24.47
N ILE A 16 4.13 8.65 -25.77
CA ILE A 16 5.24 8.39 -26.70
C ILE A 16 5.89 9.72 -27.02
N ARG A 17 6.86 10.14 -26.20
CA ARG A 17 7.95 10.92 -26.79
C ARG A 17 8.70 9.94 -27.70
N PRO A 18 8.90 10.23 -28.99
CA PRO A 18 9.85 9.46 -29.77
C PRO A 18 11.12 9.37 -28.94
N VAL A 19 11.74 8.19 -28.85
CA VAL A 19 13.19 8.20 -28.70
C VAL A 19 13.64 9.17 -29.79
N GLU A 20 14.34 10.26 -29.46
CA GLU A 20 15.02 11.06 -30.48
C GLU A 20 16.14 10.17 -31.05
N LYS A 21 15.73 9.17 -31.82
CA LYS A 21 16.52 8.53 -32.83
C LYS A 21 16.73 9.60 -33.86
N THR A 22 17.92 9.63 -34.43
CA THR A 22 18.18 10.46 -35.60
C THR A 22 17.23 9.98 -36.69
N GLN A 23 16.04 10.60 -36.81
CA GLN A 23 15.19 10.38 -37.95
C GLN A 23 16.01 10.81 -39.17
N ALA A 24 16.01 9.97 -40.19
CA ALA A 24 16.65 10.35 -41.44
C ALA A 24 16.03 11.69 -41.89
N SER A 25 16.88 12.67 -42.20
CA SER A 25 16.42 14.01 -42.59
C SER A 25 15.34 13.95 -43.69
N ASP A 26 14.51 14.99 -43.82
CA ASP A 26 13.51 15.10 -44.90
C ASP A 26 14.11 14.85 -46.30
N ALA A 27 15.41 15.08 -46.50
CA ALA A 27 16.12 14.78 -47.74
C ALA A 27 16.24 13.26 -48.01
N HIS A 28 16.40 12.44 -46.97
CA HIS A 28 16.53 10.99 -47.08
C HIS A 28 15.17 10.30 -47.27
N SER A 29 14.12 10.77 -46.59
CA SER A 29 12.75 10.30 -46.84
C SER A 29 12.32 10.58 -48.28
N LYS A 30 12.74 11.72 -48.86
CA LYS A 30 12.53 12.07 -50.28
C LYS A 30 13.37 11.22 -51.24
N ALA A 31 14.57 10.80 -50.85
CA ALA A 31 15.40 9.90 -51.66
C ALA A 31 14.78 8.50 -51.73
N LEU A 32 14.29 7.97 -50.61
CA LEU A 32 13.61 6.66 -50.53
C LEU A 32 12.33 6.62 -51.38
N ASP A 33 11.58 7.72 -51.39
CA ASP A 33 10.38 7.93 -52.20
C ASP A 33 10.58 7.77 -53.72
N GLY A 34 11.83 7.85 -54.20
CA GLY A 34 12.19 7.67 -55.60
C GLY A 34 12.82 6.32 -55.95
N VAL A 35 13.01 5.42 -54.97
CA VAL A 35 13.70 4.14 -55.17
C VAL A 35 12.79 3.09 -55.81
N LEU A 36 11.57 2.93 -55.27
CA LEU A 36 10.58 2.02 -55.85
C LEU A 36 9.70 2.78 -56.85
N PRO A 37 9.26 2.13 -57.94
CA PRO A 37 8.43 2.78 -58.95
C PRO A 37 7.14 3.33 -58.32
N SER A 38 6.78 4.57 -58.62
CA SER A 38 5.43 5.09 -58.30
C SER A 38 4.39 4.68 -59.34
N ASP A 39 4.83 4.19 -60.51
CA ASP A 39 3.98 3.75 -61.62
C ASP A 39 3.21 2.47 -61.26
N ASP A 40 1.92 2.49 -61.54
CA ASP A 40 0.98 1.42 -61.21
C ASP A 40 1.24 0.18 -62.09
N ASP A 41 1.53 0.37 -63.38
CA ASP A 41 1.79 -0.72 -64.33
C ASP A 41 3.10 -1.47 -64.01
N ALA A 42 4.12 -0.76 -63.53
CA ALA A 42 5.41 -1.34 -63.15
C ALA A 42 5.27 -2.20 -61.88
N ASN A 43 4.52 -1.72 -60.89
CA ASN A 43 4.27 -2.47 -59.65
C ASN A 43 3.33 -3.67 -59.86
N ASP A 44 2.33 -3.55 -60.72
CA ASP A 44 1.43 -4.66 -61.02
C ASP A 44 2.13 -5.78 -61.81
N ARG A 45 3.09 -5.44 -62.68
CA ARG A 45 4.00 -6.43 -63.31
C ARG A 45 4.89 -7.12 -62.28
N ALA A 46 5.51 -6.37 -61.38
CA ALA A 46 6.32 -6.94 -60.30
C ALA A 46 5.50 -7.85 -59.37
N ALA A 47 4.26 -7.45 -59.03
CA ALA A 47 3.34 -8.26 -58.23
C ALA A 47 3.02 -9.62 -58.88
N SER A 48 2.96 -9.69 -60.22
CA SER A 48 2.70 -10.95 -60.93
C SER A 48 3.84 -11.96 -60.85
N ALA A 49 5.06 -11.52 -60.50
CA ALA A 49 6.22 -12.39 -60.30
C ALA A 49 6.31 -12.96 -58.87
N VAL A 50 5.57 -12.39 -57.92
CA VAL A 50 5.64 -12.78 -56.50
C VAL A 50 5.08 -14.19 -56.30
N SER A 51 5.90 -15.05 -55.69
CA SER A 51 5.50 -16.42 -55.34
C SER A 51 5.41 -16.60 -53.83
N ARG A 52 4.38 -17.33 -53.35
CA ARG A 52 4.12 -17.56 -51.92
C ARG A 52 4.42 -19.01 -51.53
N ARG A 53 5.26 -19.18 -50.52
CA ARG A 53 5.50 -20.46 -49.84
C ARG A 53 5.02 -20.37 -48.39
N ARG A 54 4.03 -21.18 -48.01
CA ARG A 54 3.61 -21.28 -46.60
C ARG A 54 4.67 -22.03 -45.78
N LEU A 55 4.92 -21.57 -44.56
CA LEU A 55 5.77 -22.28 -43.61
C LEU A 55 5.00 -23.44 -42.96
N ARG A 56 5.73 -24.39 -42.37
CA ARG A 56 5.17 -25.63 -41.81
C ARG A 56 4.11 -25.35 -40.73
N PRO A 57 2.95 -26.07 -40.73
CA PRO A 57 1.96 -25.99 -39.66
C PRO A 57 2.58 -26.30 -38.27
N PRO A 58 2.08 -25.70 -37.18
CA PRO A 58 0.86 -24.89 -37.08
C PRO A 58 1.05 -23.39 -37.40
N LEU A 59 2.18 -22.99 -37.97
CA LEU A 59 2.51 -21.57 -38.18
C LEU A 59 1.56 -20.89 -39.17
N ASP A 60 1.09 -19.71 -38.78
CA ASP A 60 0.41 -18.76 -39.66
C ASP A 60 1.42 -17.76 -40.24
N ALA A 61 2.32 -18.31 -41.06
CA ALA A 61 3.46 -17.61 -41.63
C ALA A 61 3.75 -18.10 -43.05
N PHE A 62 4.31 -17.22 -43.88
CA PHE A 62 4.66 -17.52 -45.25
C PHE A 62 5.78 -16.60 -45.75
N VAL A 63 6.58 -17.14 -46.67
CA VAL A 63 7.66 -16.42 -47.35
C VAL A 63 7.19 -16.10 -48.76
N LEU A 64 7.40 -14.85 -49.16
CA LEU A 64 7.21 -14.36 -50.51
C LEU A 64 8.57 -14.19 -51.17
N SER A 65 8.72 -14.68 -52.40
CA SER A 65 9.93 -14.46 -53.20
C SER A 65 9.63 -13.46 -54.31
N ASP A 66 10.68 -12.78 -54.78
CA ASP A 66 10.61 -11.82 -55.89
C ASP A 66 9.71 -10.60 -55.59
N VAL A 67 9.63 -10.20 -54.31
CA VAL A 67 8.92 -8.98 -53.88
C VAL A 67 9.68 -7.73 -54.34
N LEU A 68 11.00 -7.79 -54.32
CA LEU A 68 11.90 -6.76 -54.87
C LEU A 68 12.93 -7.44 -55.77
N ASP A 69 13.35 -6.77 -56.83
CA ASP A 69 14.51 -7.23 -57.59
C ASP A 69 15.83 -6.82 -56.92
N ARG A 70 16.95 -7.33 -57.45
CA ARG A 70 18.29 -7.07 -56.87
C ARG A 70 18.72 -5.62 -56.96
N ASP A 71 18.30 -4.90 -58.01
CA ASP A 71 18.69 -3.51 -58.23
C ASP A 71 17.91 -2.59 -57.27
N GLU A 72 16.62 -2.87 -57.06
CA GLU A 72 15.77 -2.24 -56.05
C GLU A 72 16.31 -2.47 -54.64
N CYS A 73 16.64 -3.72 -54.30
CA CYS A 73 17.27 -4.06 -53.03
C CYS A 73 18.58 -3.26 -52.81
N ALA A 74 19.46 -3.23 -53.80
CA ALA A 74 20.72 -2.50 -53.71
C ALA A 74 20.50 -0.98 -53.59
N ALA A 75 19.48 -0.43 -54.24
CA ALA A 75 19.12 0.98 -54.14
C ALA A 75 18.56 1.34 -52.75
N LEU A 76 17.72 0.48 -52.17
CA LEU A 76 17.21 0.65 -50.82
C LEU A 76 18.32 0.59 -49.77
N VAL A 77 19.30 -0.32 -49.93
CA VAL A 77 20.48 -0.40 -49.05
C VAL A 77 21.31 0.87 -49.12
N ARG A 78 21.63 1.37 -50.34
CA ARG A 78 22.37 2.63 -50.50
C ARG A 78 21.66 3.80 -49.82
N CYS A 79 20.34 3.87 -49.98
CA CYS A 79 19.53 4.93 -49.38
C CYS A 79 19.56 4.87 -47.84
N ALA A 80 19.63 3.67 -47.26
CA ALA A 80 19.75 3.47 -45.81
C ALA A 80 21.18 3.76 -45.30
N ASP A 81 22.23 3.37 -46.04
CA ASP A 81 23.62 3.69 -45.70
C ASP A 81 23.88 5.21 -45.73
N ASP A 82 23.35 5.93 -46.74
CA ASP A 82 23.44 7.39 -46.85
C ASP A 82 22.72 8.11 -45.69
N ALA A 83 21.64 7.52 -45.18
CA ALA A 83 20.90 8.04 -44.04
C ALA A 83 21.66 7.93 -42.70
N SER A 84 22.83 7.29 -42.69
CA SER A 84 23.70 7.04 -41.53
C SER A 84 23.02 6.23 -40.43
N TYR A 85 23.30 4.93 -40.40
CA TYR A 85 22.81 4.04 -39.34
C TYR A 85 23.15 4.56 -37.94
N SER A 86 22.14 4.66 -37.10
CA SER A 86 22.30 4.87 -35.67
C SER A 86 22.48 3.50 -34.99
N PHE A 87 23.55 3.35 -34.22
CA PHE A 87 23.84 2.11 -33.51
C PHE A 87 22.80 1.93 -32.39
N TRP A 88 22.14 0.77 -32.33
CA TRP A 88 21.25 0.47 -31.21
C TRP A 88 22.08 0.05 -29.98
N ASN A 89 22.63 1.00 -29.21
CA ASN A 89 23.37 0.67 -27.97
C ASN A 89 23.56 1.85 -26.99
N ALA A 90 23.07 1.69 -25.75
CA ALA A 90 23.51 2.52 -24.61
C ALA A 90 23.79 1.71 -23.31
N SER A 91 23.57 0.39 -23.26
CA SER A 91 23.87 -0.42 -22.07
C SER A 91 24.32 -1.86 -22.39
N ALA A 92 24.93 -2.55 -21.43
CA ALA A 92 25.36 -3.93 -21.59
C ALA A 92 24.20 -4.95 -21.68
N SER A 93 22.99 -4.59 -21.20
CA SER A 93 21.79 -5.42 -21.29
C SER A 93 21.17 -5.44 -22.70
N SER A 94 21.25 -4.35 -23.46
CA SER A 94 20.70 -4.29 -24.83
C SER A 94 21.45 -5.22 -25.80
N ARG A 95 22.76 -5.39 -25.63
CA ARG A 95 23.58 -6.31 -26.44
C ARG A 95 23.19 -7.79 -26.31
N ALA A 96 22.46 -8.17 -25.25
CA ALA A 96 21.95 -9.53 -25.05
C ALA A 96 20.66 -9.83 -25.82
N PHE A 97 19.95 -8.79 -26.31
CA PHE A 97 18.62 -8.94 -26.92
C PHE A 97 18.56 -8.61 -28.42
N ARG A 98 19.36 -7.66 -28.90
CA ARG A 98 19.46 -7.36 -30.34
C ARG A 98 20.79 -6.67 -30.65
N ASP A 99 21.50 -7.15 -31.65
CA ASP A 99 22.82 -6.65 -32.04
C ASP A 99 22.80 -6.23 -33.53
N SER A 100 22.25 -5.03 -33.77
CA SER A 100 22.06 -4.45 -35.10
C SER A 100 22.14 -2.93 -35.10
N ASP A 101 22.62 -2.39 -36.21
CA ASP A 101 22.52 -1.00 -36.60
C ASP A 101 21.12 -0.72 -37.18
N THR A 102 20.48 0.42 -36.85
CA THR A 102 19.11 0.72 -37.31
C THR A 102 18.93 2.13 -37.88
N VAL A 103 18.05 2.26 -38.86
CA VAL A 103 17.53 3.53 -39.39
C VAL A 103 16.01 3.44 -39.51
N GLU A 104 15.31 4.46 -39.00
CA GLU A 104 13.86 4.60 -39.17
C GLU A 104 13.56 5.64 -40.26
N VAL A 105 12.75 5.25 -41.24
CA VAL A 105 12.32 6.13 -42.34
C VAL A 105 10.81 6.04 -42.48
N THR A 106 10.15 7.18 -42.69
CA THR A 106 8.72 7.21 -43.01
C THR A 106 8.54 7.51 -44.49
N SER A 107 8.02 6.56 -45.27
CA SER A 107 7.75 6.73 -46.70
C SER A 107 6.47 6.03 -47.11
N ALA A 108 5.42 6.83 -47.33
CA ALA A 108 4.14 6.34 -47.84
C ALA A 108 4.27 5.78 -49.26
N LYS A 109 5.15 6.34 -50.11
CA LYS A 109 5.34 5.85 -51.48
C LYS A 109 5.96 4.46 -51.50
N CYS A 110 7.02 4.25 -50.71
CA CYS A 110 7.67 2.95 -50.59
C CYS A 110 6.71 1.90 -50.01
N ALA A 111 5.98 2.24 -48.94
CA ALA A 111 4.98 1.34 -48.36
C ALA A 111 3.83 1.00 -49.33
N ASN A 112 3.36 1.96 -50.12
CA ASN A 112 2.34 1.72 -51.15
C ASN A 112 2.85 0.80 -52.28
N ALA A 113 4.10 0.98 -52.72
CA ALA A 113 4.73 0.10 -53.70
C ALA A 113 4.86 -1.33 -53.16
N LEU A 114 5.33 -1.50 -51.92
CA LEU A 114 5.36 -2.79 -51.23
C LEU A 114 3.95 -3.38 -51.11
N TRP A 115 2.95 -2.62 -50.65
CA TRP A 115 1.58 -3.09 -50.51
C TRP A 115 1.01 -3.63 -51.83
N ARG A 116 1.24 -2.95 -52.96
CA ARG A 116 0.77 -3.44 -54.27
C ARG A 116 1.33 -4.81 -54.63
N ARG A 117 2.57 -5.09 -54.26
CA ARG A 117 3.24 -6.38 -54.48
C ARG A 117 2.80 -7.44 -53.48
N LEU A 118 2.47 -7.04 -52.25
CA LEU A 118 2.09 -7.95 -51.16
C LEU A 118 0.59 -8.29 -51.13
N ARG A 119 -0.30 -7.36 -51.52
CA ARG A 119 -1.76 -7.42 -51.26
C ARG A 119 -2.45 -8.70 -51.74
N ALA A 120 -1.98 -9.31 -52.84
CA ALA A 120 -2.56 -10.54 -53.38
C ALA A 120 -2.20 -11.78 -52.56
N HIS A 121 -1.17 -11.67 -51.72
CA HIS A 121 -0.59 -12.80 -50.98
C HIS A 121 -0.77 -12.70 -49.47
N VAL A 122 -1.12 -11.52 -48.94
CA VAL A 122 -1.44 -11.36 -47.51
C VAL A 122 -2.74 -12.08 -47.13
N VAL A 123 -3.00 -12.20 -45.84
CA VAL A 123 -4.31 -12.65 -45.34
C VAL A 123 -5.30 -11.49 -45.51
N PRO A 124 -6.27 -11.57 -46.44
CA PRO A 124 -7.09 -10.42 -46.82
C PRO A 124 -8.10 -10.04 -45.73
N THR A 125 -8.51 -11.02 -44.93
CA THR A 125 -9.47 -10.83 -43.85
C THR A 125 -9.11 -11.74 -42.69
N VAL A 126 -9.12 -11.18 -41.49
CA VAL A 126 -8.90 -11.89 -40.22
C VAL A 126 -10.15 -11.72 -39.37
N VAL A 127 -10.73 -12.85 -38.95
CA VAL A 127 -11.85 -12.85 -38.02
C VAL A 127 -11.28 -13.17 -36.64
N VAL A 128 -11.37 -12.21 -35.73
CA VAL A 128 -10.95 -12.38 -34.35
C VAL A 128 -12.21 -12.62 -33.52
N ASP A 129 -12.39 -13.84 -33.04
CA ASP A 129 -13.41 -14.23 -32.08
C ASP A 129 -12.75 -14.79 -30.80
N ALA A 130 -13.55 -15.21 -29.82
CA ALA A 130 -13.06 -15.72 -28.52
C ALA A 130 -12.11 -16.93 -28.61
N SER A 131 -12.02 -17.59 -29.75
CA SER A 131 -11.14 -18.73 -30.01
C SER A 131 -9.89 -18.37 -30.81
N HIS A 132 -9.79 -17.14 -31.34
CA HIS A 132 -8.68 -16.72 -32.17
C HIS A 132 -7.42 -16.46 -31.32
N PRO A 133 -6.19 -16.85 -31.75
CA PRO A 133 -4.96 -16.65 -30.97
C PRO A 133 -4.62 -15.20 -30.61
N LEU A 134 -5.10 -14.24 -31.41
CA LEU A 134 -4.98 -12.78 -31.16
C LEU A 134 -6.16 -12.19 -30.36
N HIS A 135 -7.01 -13.01 -29.73
CA HIS A 135 -8.20 -12.52 -29.04
C HIS A 135 -7.87 -11.77 -27.74
N GLU A 136 -8.20 -10.48 -27.74
CA GLU A 136 -8.18 -9.58 -26.59
C GLU A 136 -9.42 -8.69 -26.62
N SER A 137 -9.85 -8.20 -25.46
CA SER A 137 -11.03 -7.33 -25.33
C SER A 137 -10.87 -6.08 -26.21
N GLY A 138 -11.80 -5.86 -27.14
CA GLY A 138 -11.79 -4.72 -28.07
C GLY A 138 -11.22 -5.04 -29.46
N VAL A 139 -10.68 -6.24 -29.67
CA VAL A 139 -10.15 -6.71 -30.95
C VAL A 139 -11.16 -7.58 -31.71
N GLU A 140 -12.25 -8.01 -31.07
CA GLU A 140 -13.21 -8.96 -31.64
C GLU A 140 -13.90 -8.37 -32.85
N GLY A 141 -13.88 -9.04 -33.98
CA GLY A 141 -14.53 -8.61 -35.21
C GLY A 141 -13.81 -9.06 -36.47
N GLU A 142 -14.33 -8.62 -37.61
CA GLU A 142 -13.75 -8.90 -38.92
C GLU A 142 -12.86 -7.72 -39.35
N TRP A 143 -11.60 -8.02 -39.66
CA TRP A 143 -10.56 -7.06 -40.03
C TRP A 143 -10.11 -7.30 -41.46
N VAL A 144 -10.03 -6.25 -42.26
CA VAL A 144 -9.70 -6.28 -43.69
C VAL A 144 -8.35 -5.63 -43.92
N ALA A 145 -7.44 -6.29 -44.63
CA ALA A 145 -6.12 -5.73 -44.90
C ALA A 145 -6.23 -4.49 -45.81
N ILE A 146 -5.60 -3.39 -45.40
CA ILE A 146 -5.71 -2.09 -46.09
C ILE A 146 -4.37 -1.55 -46.61
N GLY A 147 -3.23 -2.03 -46.10
CA GLY A 147 -1.93 -1.47 -46.48
C GLY A 147 -0.72 -2.08 -45.78
N VAL A 148 0.43 -1.49 -46.07
CA VAL A 148 1.69 -1.69 -45.32
C VAL A 148 1.96 -0.43 -44.49
N ASN A 149 2.50 -0.60 -43.29
CA ASN A 149 2.82 0.53 -42.42
C ASN A 149 3.89 1.44 -43.08
N PRO A 150 3.64 2.77 -43.22
CA PRO A 150 4.58 3.70 -43.83
C PRO A 150 5.85 3.95 -43.02
N HIS A 151 5.88 3.55 -41.75
CA HIS A 151 7.09 3.56 -40.92
C HIS A 151 7.91 2.30 -41.18
N LEU A 152 9.05 2.47 -41.86
CA LEU A 152 9.94 1.40 -42.29
C LEU A 152 11.22 1.42 -41.44
N LEU A 153 11.51 0.31 -40.77
CA LEU A 153 12.70 0.15 -39.95
C LEU A 153 13.75 -0.67 -40.71
N PHE A 154 14.82 -0.02 -41.16
CA PHE A 154 15.98 -0.69 -41.74
C PHE A 154 16.88 -1.22 -40.63
N ASN A 155 17.23 -2.49 -40.68
CA ASN A 155 18.11 -3.15 -39.71
C ASN A 155 19.31 -3.72 -40.46
N LYS A 156 20.52 -3.47 -39.95
CA LYS A 156 21.79 -4.00 -40.46
C LYS A 156 22.50 -4.77 -39.35
N TYR A 157 22.64 -6.07 -39.51
CA TYR A 157 23.28 -6.98 -38.57
C TYR A 157 24.68 -7.33 -39.08
N LYS A 158 25.68 -7.13 -38.23
CA LYS A 158 27.09 -7.49 -38.45
C LYS A 158 27.33 -8.97 -38.11
N PRO A 159 28.52 -9.55 -38.37
CA PRO A 159 28.84 -10.91 -37.96
C PRO A 159 28.49 -11.18 -36.49
N ASN A 160 27.89 -12.34 -36.21
CA ASN A 160 27.33 -12.76 -34.92
C ASN A 160 26.13 -11.94 -34.39
N GLY A 161 25.68 -10.96 -35.17
CA GLY A 161 24.47 -10.18 -34.90
C GLY A 161 23.20 -11.02 -35.11
N HIS A 162 22.25 -10.88 -34.19
CA HIS A 162 20.88 -11.39 -34.35
C HIS A 162 19.95 -10.65 -33.40
N PHE A 163 18.65 -10.93 -33.50
CA PHE A 163 17.67 -10.56 -32.51
C PHE A 163 17.24 -11.80 -31.71
N SER A 164 17.17 -11.65 -30.40
CA SER A 164 16.88 -12.71 -29.44
C SER A 164 15.39 -13.16 -29.52
N PRO A 165 15.07 -14.35 -28.97
CA PRO A 165 13.72 -14.86 -28.82
C PRO A 165 12.64 -13.85 -28.39
N HIS A 166 11.62 -13.63 -29.21
CA HIS A 166 10.46 -12.81 -28.86
C HIS A 166 9.21 -13.12 -29.70
N THR A 167 8.11 -12.42 -29.41
CA THR A 167 6.91 -12.25 -30.26
C THR A 167 6.72 -10.77 -30.56
N ASP A 168 5.95 -10.44 -31.59
CA ASP A 168 5.78 -9.06 -32.04
C ASP A 168 4.55 -8.40 -31.42
N GLY A 169 4.66 -7.09 -31.17
CA GLY A 169 3.53 -6.23 -30.82
C GLY A 169 2.83 -5.68 -32.07
N ALA A 170 1.59 -5.22 -31.91
CA ALA A 170 0.83 -4.59 -32.98
C ALA A 170 1.07 -3.07 -33.05
N THR A 171 1.13 -2.53 -34.26
CA THR A 171 0.95 -1.10 -34.52
C THR A 171 -0.53 -0.76 -34.44
N ILE A 172 -0.94 0.03 -33.46
CA ILE A 172 -2.35 0.44 -33.27
C ILE A 172 -2.46 1.91 -33.67
N VAL A 173 -3.26 2.19 -34.71
CA VAL A 173 -3.55 3.57 -35.16
C VAL A 173 -4.77 4.09 -34.44
N ASP A 174 -5.86 3.31 -34.43
CA ASP A 174 -7.09 3.62 -33.72
C ASP A 174 -7.90 2.33 -33.44
N LEU A 175 -9.13 2.47 -32.95
CA LEU A 175 -10.09 1.38 -32.69
C LEU A 175 -10.36 0.45 -33.86
N ASN A 176 -10.33 1.04 -35.04
CA ASN A 176 -10.77 0.45 -36.27
C ASN A 176 -9.56 0.13 -37.15
N THR A 177 -8.34 0.54 -36.79
CA THR A 177 -7.14 0.39 -37.61
C THR A 177 -5.93 -0.09 -36.81
N ARG A 178 -5.37 -1.26 -37.15
CA ARG A 178 -4.18 -1.84 -36.51
C ARG A 178 -3.43 -2.85 -37.39
N SER A 179 -2.20 -3.22 -37.05
CA SER A 179 -1.56 -4.39 -37.64
C SER A 179 -1.91 -5.70 -36.92
N LEU A 180 -1.85 -6.80 -37.67
CA LEU A 180 -2.05 -8.18 -37.18
C LEU A 180 -0.94 -9.14 -37.65
N TYR A 181 -0.16 -8.73 -38.67
CA TYR A 181 0.93 -9.50 -39.26
C TYR A 181 2.15 -8.62 -39.42
N SER A 182 3.31 -9.14 -39.02
CA SER A 182 4.61 -8.53 -39.22
C SER A 182 5.16 -8.87 -40.60
N VAL A 183 5.97 -7.97 -41.16
CA VAL A 183 6.64 -8.12 -42.46
C VAL A 183 8.13 -7.85 -42.31
N LEU A 184 8.97 -8.82 -42.68
CA LEU A 184 10.42 -8.67 -42.80
C LEU A 184 10.83 -8.82 -44.26
N VAL A 185 11.32 -7.75 -44.88
CA VAL A 185 11.80 -7.75 -46.27
C VAL A 185 13.33 -7.77 -46.28
N TYR A 186 13.93 -8.85 -46.76
CA TYR A 186 15.37 -9.02 -46.84
C TYR A 186 15.93 -8.29 -48.07
N LEU A 187 16.96 -7.48 -47.86
CA LEU A 187 17.55 -6.65 -48.92
C LEU A 187 18.86 -7.23 -49.47
N ASN A 188 19.46 -8.22 -48.81
CA ASN A 188 20.67 -8.86 -49.28
C ASN A 188 20.67 -10.37 -48.99
N ALA A 189 21.67 -11.07 -49.54
CA ALA A 189 21.91 -12.48 -49.27
C ALA A 189 22.90 -12.59 -48.10
N CYS A 190 22.65 -13.56 -47.22
CA CYS A 190 23.59 -14.00 -46.21
C CYS A 190 23.86 -15.49 -46.49
N ASP A 191 25.05 -15.81 -47.00
CA ASP A 191 25.37 -17.18 -47.44
C ASP A 191 25.55 -18.15 -46.25
N ASP A 192 25.80 -17.59 -45.06
CA ASP A 192 25.89 -18.33 -43.80
C ASP A 192 25.02 -17.65 -42.72
N GLY A 193 23.90 -18.27 -42.38
CA GLY A 193 22.96 -17.78 -41.36
C GLY A 193 22.07 -16.61 -41.79
N GLY A 194 21.76 -15.70 -40.85
CA GLY A 194 20.98 -14.47 -41.12
C GLY A 194 19.49 -14.67 -41.42
N GLY A 195 18.95 -15.88 -41.45
CA GLY A 195 17.52 -16.13 -41.57
C GLY A 195 16.70 -15.67 -40.35
N THR A 196 15.40 -15.93 -40.38
CA THR A 196 14.51 -15.80 -39.22
C THR A 196 13.88 -17.15 -38.93
N ALA A 197 14.18 -17.72 -37.77
CA ALA A 197 13.60 -18.97 -37.31
C ALA A 197 12.29 -18.71 -36.58
N LEU A 198 11.28 -19.56 -36.82
CA LEU A 198 9.97 -19.51 -36.18
C LEU A 198 9.73 -20.80 -35.41
N PHE A 199 9.07 -20.68 -34.26
CA PHE A 199 8.94 -21.75 -33.28
C PHE A 199 7.47 -22.04 -32.98
N ALA A 200 7.16 -23.29 -32.67
CA ALA A 200 5.85 -23.75 -32.25
C ALA A 200 5.97 -24.47 -30.89
N PRO A 201 5.98 -23.73 -29.77
CA PRO A 201 6.15 -24.33 -28.45
C PRO A 201 4.96 -25.24 -28.08
N PRO A 202 5.15 -26.26 -27.23
CA PRO A 202 4.06 -27.13 -26.78
C PRO A 202 2.95 -26.35 -26.05
N PRO A 203 1.68 -26.80 -26.14
CA PRO A 203 0.56 -26.16 -25.44
C PRO A 203 0.80 -26.03 -23.93
N GLY A 204 0.44 -24.87 -23.35
CA GLY A 204 0.59 -24.59 -21.91
C GLY A 204 1.99 -24.11 -21.49
N THR A 205 2.90 -23.91 -22.44
CA THR A 205 4.22 -23.31 -22.18
C THR A 205 4.06 -21.82 -21.84
N THR A 206 4.47 -21.42 -20.63
CA THR A 206 4.62 -20.00 -20.28
C THR A 206 5.82 -19.45 -21.07
N MET A 207 5.59 -18.41 -21.86
CA MET A 207 6.63 -17.71 -22.63
C MET A 207 7.69 -17.24 -21.65
N GLY A 208 8.92 -17.69 -21.87
CA GLY A 208 10.09 -17.29 -21.09
C GLY A 208 11.11 -18.35 -20.71
N LYS A 209 10.87 -19.60 -21.09
CA LYS A 209 11.95 -20.59 -21.09
C LYS A 209 12.87 -20.38 -22.28
N PHE A 210 13.83 -19.47 -22.15
CA PHE A 210 14.96 -19.36 -23.05
C PHE A 210 16.11 -20.23 -22.55
N LEU A 211 16.89 -20.80 -23.46
CA LEU A 211 18.14 -21.47 -23.06
C LEU A 211 19.16 -20.38 -22.70
N PRO A 212 19.82 -20.47 -21.53
CA PRO A 212 20.96 -19.63 -21.24
C PRO A 212 22.08 -19.96 -22.25
N PRO A 213 22.99 -19.01 -22.51
CA PRO A 213 24.04 -19.22 -23.49
C PRO A 213 24.94 -20.40 -23.11
N THR A 214 25.37 -21.18 -24.09
CA THR A 214 26.30 -22.30 -23.87
C THR A 214 27.69 -21.95 -24.38
N ASP A 215 28.74 -22.46 -23.72
CA ASP A 215 30.14 -22.19 -24.09
C ASP A 215 30.53 -22.70 -25.50
N ASP A 216 29.66 -23.51 -26.14
CA ASP A 216 29.83 -24.07 -27.48
C ASP A 216 29.21 -23.21 -28.60
N ASP A 217 28.64 -22.04 -28.31
CA ASP A 217 27.99 -21.14 -29.30
C ASP A 217 28.98 -20.40 -30.24
N GLY A 218 30.11 -21.03 -30.59
CA GLY A 218 30.87 -20.82 -31.83
C GLY A 218 31.53 -19.46 -32.09
N GLY A 219 31.38 -18.47 -31.22
CA GLY A 219 31.95 -17.13 -31.39
C GLY A 219 32.97 -16.79 -30.31
N GLY A 220 34.26 -16.84 -30.64
CA GLY A 220 35.34 -16.36 -29.76
C GLY A 220 35.22 -14.85 -29.49
N GLY A 221 34.48 -14.49 -28.46
CA GLY A 221 34.33 -13.12 -27.97
C GLY A 221 33.22 -13.05 -26.92
N GLY A 222 33.58 -12.90 -25.64
CA GLY A 222 32.69 -13.05 -24.49
C GLY A 222 31.34 -12.32 -24.59
N GLY A 223 30.25 -13.10 -24.46
CA GLY A 223 28.88 -12.61 -24.39
C GLY A 223 27.91 -13.56 -25.09
N GLY A 224 27.57 -14.68 -24.46
CA GLY A 224 26.58 -15.59 -25.04
C GLY A 224 25.17 -14.97 -25.06
N LYS A 225 24.34 -15.34 -26.05
CA LYS A 225 23.02 -14.74 -26.34
C LYS A 225 21.88 -15.77 -26.19
N TYR A 226 20.69 -15.33 -25.78
CA TYR A 226 19.53 -16.21 -25.52
C TYR A 226 18.97 -16.83 -26.80
N ARG A 227 18.51 -18.09 -26.73
CA ARG A 227 17.91 -18.83 -27.85
C ARG A 227 16.65 -19.61 -27.44
N TRP A 228 15.71 -19.76 -28.36
CA TRP A 228 14.61 -20.72 -28.18
C TRP A 228 15.16 -22.15 -28.29
N PRO A 229 14.58 -23.13 -27.57
CA PRO A 229 14.96 -24.53 -27.73
C PRO A 229 14.83 -24.99 -29.18
N GLU A 230 15.89 -25.54 -29.75
CA GLU A 230 15.91 -26.04 -31.14
C GLU A 230 14.80 -27.08 -31.39
N ALA A 231 14.43 -27.85 -30.36
CA ALA A 231 13.33 -28.81 -30.41
C ALA A 231 11.95 -28.18 -30.71
N TRP A 232 11.79 -26.86 -30.53
CA TRP A 232 10.56 -26.13 -30.83
C TRP A 232 10.59 -25.44 -32.19
N ARG A 233 11.74 -25.48 -32.89
CA ARG A 233 11.89 -24.84 -34.19
C ARG A 233 10.98 -25.52 -35.20
N ALA A 234 10.03 -24.75 -35.72
CA ALA A 234 9.03 -25.25 -36.64
C ALA A 234 9.44 -24.99 -38.10
N ASP A 235 9.97 -23.80 -38.39
CA ASP A 235 10.47 -23.49 -39.73
C ASP A 235 11.43 -22.28 -39.73
N GLU A 236 11.95 -21.93 -40.90
CA GLU A 236 12.81 -20.75 -41.10
C GLU A 236 12.52 -20.04 -42.43
N ALA A 237 12.63 -18.71 -42.40
CA ALA A 237 12.71 -17.89 -43.59
C ALA A 237 14.17 -17.56 -43.94
N PRO A 238 14.63 -17.87 -45.16
CA PRO A 238 16.01 -17.63 -45.56
C PRO A 238 16.28 -16.12 -45.74
N CYS A 239 17.53 -15.71 -45.50
CA CYS A 239 18.00 -14.37 -45.84
C CYS A 239 18.35 -14.30 -47.32
N SER A 240 17.36 -13.97 -48.16
CA SER A 240 17.54 -13.85 -49.61
C SER A 240 17.06 -12.49 -50.10
N PRO A 241 17.80 -11.80 -50.98
CA PRO A 241 17.42 -10.47 -51.46
C PRO A 241 16.05 -10.53 -52.12
N GLY A 242 15.19 -9.56 -51.78
CA GLY A 242 13.86 -9.44 -52.35
C GLY A 242 12.84 -10.43 -51.82
N THR A 243 13.16 -11.18 -50.77
CA THR A 243 12.20 -12.05 -50.09
C THR A 243 11.52 -11.32 -48.93
N ALA A 244 10.24 -11.60 -48.70
CA ALA A 244 9.50 -11.09 -47.55
C ALA A 244 8.94 -12.23 -46.70
N LEU A 245 9.28 -12.26 -45.41
CA LEU A 245 8.60 -13.10 -44.44
C LEU A 245 7.40 -12.33 -43.89
N ILE A 246 6.21 -12.93 -43.96
CA ILE A 246 4.98 -12.43 -43.34
C ILE A 246 4.49 -13.46 -42.34
N PHE A 247 4.23 -13.04 -41.11
CA PHE A 247 3.83 -13.93 -40.02
C PHE A 247 2.93 -13.22 -39.02
N ARG A 248 2.02 -13.98 -38.40
CA ARG A 248 1.14 -13.47 -37.37
C ARG A 248 1.93 -13.12 -36.11
N GLN A 249 1.62 -11.98 -35.49
CA GLN A 249 2.47 -11.34 -34.48
C GLN A 249 2.68 -12.18 -33.20
N ASP A 250 1.76 -13.09 -32.86
CA ASP A 250 1.85 -14.03 -31.74
C ASP A 250 2.86 -15.17 -31.96
N ILE A 251 3.41 -15.33 -33.16
CA ILE A 251 4.33 -16.44 -33.47
C ILE A 251 5.72 -16.18 -32.86
N PRO A 252 6.22 -17.06 -31.98
CA PRO A 252 7.56 -16.92 -31.42
C PRO A 252 8.63 -17.07 -32.49
N HIS A 253 9.59 -16.16 -32.52
CA HIS A 253 10.65 -16.14 -33.53
C HIS A 253 11.96 -15.57 -32.98
N GLU A 254 13.06 -15.85 -33.68
CA GLU A 254 14.39 -15.33 -33.40
C GLU A 254 15.20 -15.19 -34.70
N GLY A 255 16.27 -14.40 -34.67
CA GLY A 255 17.17 -14.25 -35.80
C GLY A 255 18.21 -15.37 -35.77
N VAL A 256 18.43 -16.04 -36.91
CA VAL A 256 19.59 -16.92 -37.05
C VAL A 256 20.84 -16.03 -37.07
N PRO A 257 21.87 -16.32 -36.24
CA PRO A 257 23.11 -15.54 -36.22
C PRO A 257 23.69 -15.36 -37.62
N VAL A 258 24.21 -14.17 -37.89
CA VAL A 258 24.93 -13.87 -39.13
C VAL A 258 26.32 -14.50 -39.06
N GLY A 259 26.69 -15.30 -40.06
CA GLY A 259 27.99 -15.97 -40.14
C GLY A 259 29.16 -15.00 -40.23
N GLU A 260 30.37 -15.52 -39.99
CA GLU A 260 31.60 -14.73 -40.04
C GLU A 260 31.83 -14.17 -41.45
N GLY A 261 32.12 -12.85 -41.55
CA GLY A 261 32.32 -12.17 -42.83
C GLY A 261 31.03 -11.85 -43.62
N CYS A 262 29.85 -12.18 -43.09
CA CYS A 262 28.56 -11.85 -43.69
C CYS A 262 27.88 -10.64 -43.00
N GLU A 263 26.91 -10.02 -43.69
CA GLU A 263 26.00 -9.04 -43.10
C GLU A 263 24.56 -9.33 -43.53
N LYS A 264 23.58 -8.95 -42.71
CA LYS A 264 22.15 -9.06 -43.01
C LYS A 264 21.52 -7.69 -42.96
N ILE A 265 20.82 -7.30 -44.02
CA ILE A 265 20.06 -6.05 -44.10
C ILE A 265 18.61 -6.37 -44.41
N LEU A 266 17.68 -5.85 -43.61
CA LEU A 266 16.25 -6.01 -43.84
C LEU A 266 15.44 -4.76 -43.48
N ILE A 267 14.23 -4.69 -44.03
CA ILE A 267 13.19 -3.75 -43.63
C ILE A 267 12.18 -4.50 -42.75
N ARG A 268 11.87 -3.94 -41.57
CA ARG A 268 10.74 -4.36 -40.75
C ARG A 268 9.60 -3.37 -40.90
N THR A 269 8.41 -3.89 -41.17
CA THR A 269 7.14 -3.16 -41.25
C THR A 269 5.99 -4.13 -40.93
N ASP A 270 4.74 -3.72 -41.10
CA ASP A 270 3.54 -4.51 -40.79
C ASP A 270 2.51 -4.46 -41.91
N VAL A 271 1.63 -5.46 -41.96
CA VAL A 271 0.35 -5.38 -42.70
C VAL A 271 -0.69 -4.72 -41.81
N MET A 272 -1.25 -3.61 -42.28
CA MET A 272 -2.30 -2.85 -41.60
C MET A 272 -3.68 -3.37 -41.99
N TYR A 273 -4.59 -3.43 -41.03
CA TYR A 273 -5.96 -3.88 -41.16
C TYR A 273 -6.94 -2.83 -40.64
N GLU A 274 -8.07 -2.70 -41.33
CA GLU A 274 -9.22 -1.90 -40.89
C GLU A 274 -10.41 -2.80 -40.58
N ARG A 275 -11.14 -2.51 -39.51
CA ARG A 275 -12.34 -3.23 -39.10
C ARG A 275 -13.45 -3.05 -40.13
N ARG A 276 -14.04 -4.15 -40.61
CA ARG A 276 -15.13 -4.12 -41.61
C ARG A 276 -16.34 -3.34 -41.12
N VAL A 277 -16.72 -3.53 -39.85
CA VAL A 277 -17.80 -2.80 -39.20
C VAL A 277 -17.18 -1.89 -38.16
N LYS A 278 -17.10 -0.59 -38.47
CA LYS A 278 -16.50 0.38 -37.56
C LYS A 278 -17.28 0.44 -36.26
N VAL A 279 -16.56 0.39 -35.15
CA VAL A 279 -17.12 0.56 -33.81
C VAL A 279 -16.76 1.95 -33.31
N PHE A 280 -17.70 2.58 -32.59
CA PHE A 280 -17.49 3.88 -31.96
C PHE A 280 -16.97 4.96 -32.95
N ASP A 281 -17.51 4.95 -34.17
CA ASP A 281 -17.09 5.85 -35.27
C ASP A 281 -17.78 7.23 -35.22
N ASP A 282 -18.50 7.51 -34.14
CA ASP A 282 -19.01 8.83 -33.79
C ASP A 282 -18.09 9.51 -32.76
N ASP A 283 -18.22 10.83 -32.61
CA ASP A 283 -17.33 11.60 -31.72
C ASP A 283 -17.43 11.16 -30.25
N ALA A 284 -18.64 10.77 -29.83
CA ALA A 284 -18.88 10.24 -28.49
C ALA A 284 -18.22 8.88 -28.28
N GLY A 285 -18.27 7.99 -29.27
CA GLY A 285 -17.61 6.69 -29.23
C GLY A 285 -16.08 6.82 -29.25
N ARG A 286 -15.52 7.69 -30.09
CA ARG A 286 -14.07 7.95 -30.14
C ARG A 286 -13.53 8.44 -28.80
N GLU A 287 -14.25 9.36 -28.15
CA GLU A 287 -13.89 9.87 -26.82
C GLU A 287 -14.08 8.82 -25.72
N ALA A 288 -15.18 8.03 -25.77
CA ALA A 288 -15.40 6.93 -24.84
C ALA A 288 -14.29 5.87 -24.91
N TYR A 289 -13.79 5.58 -26.11
CA TYR A 289 -12.67 4.66 -26.26
C TYR A 289 -11.33 5.26 -25.83
N ARG A 290 -11.08 6.55 -26.09
CA ARG A 290 -9.90 7.25 -25.55
C ARG A 290 -9.84 7.09 -24.04
N LEU A 291 -10.97 7.34 -23.37
CA LEU A 291 -11.12 7.18 -21.92
C LEU A 291 -11.00 5.70 -21.50
N HIS A 292 -11.57 4.76 -22.26
CA HIS A 292 -11.44 3.32 -22.00
C HIS A 292 -9.99 2.82 -22.11
N ARG A 293 -9.23 3.27 -23.12
CA ARG A 293 -7.80 2.93 -23.29
C ARG A 293 -6.96 3.48 -22.13
N SER A 294 -7.20 4.73 -21.74
CA SER A 294 -6.57 5.29 -20.54
C SER A 294 -6.91 4.48 -19.29
N ALA A 295 -8.16 4.01 -19.16
CA ALA A 295 -8.57 3.15 -18.05
C ALA A 295 -8.03 1.70 -18.15
N ALA A 296 -7.82 1.16 -19.35
CA ALA A 296 -7.33 -0.21 -19.58
C ALA A 296 -5.83 -0.36 -19.28
N VAL A 297 -5.02 0.65 -19.64
CA VAL A 297 -3.61 0.78 -19.21
C VAL A 297 -3.52 0.82 -17.68
N LEU A 298 -4.50 1.44 -17.02
CA LEU A 298 -4.61 1.49 -15.56
C LEU A 298 -5.21 0.20 -14.95
N ARG A 299 -5.84 -0.70 -15.74
CA ARG A 299 -6.56 -1.91 -15.28
C ARG A 299 -5.83 -3.23 -15.50
N ALA A 300 -4.73 -3.27 -16.26
CA ALA A 300 -4.01 -4.52 -16.59
C ALA A 300 -3.63 -5.41 -15.37
N PRO A 301 -3.39 -4.89 -14.15
CA PRO A 301 -3.15 -5.74 -12.97
C PRO A 301 -4.42 -6.42 -12.40
N PHE A 302 -5.62 -5.90 -12.68
CA PHE A 302 -6.85 -6.23 -11.92
C PHE A 302 -7.64 -7.43 -12.46
N LEU A 303 -7.47 -7.83 -13.73
CA LEU A 303 -8.36 -8.83 -14.37
C LEU A 303 -7.89 -10.29 -14.25
N ARG A 304 -6.75 -10.58 -13.61
CA ARG A 304 -6.30 -11.98 -13.35
C ARG A 304 -7.08 -12.68 -12.22
N ALA A 305 -7.82 -11.94 -11.38
CA ALA A 305 -8.39 -12.50 -10.16
C ALA A 305 -9.81 -13.07 -10.29
N HIS A 306 -10.57 -12.81 -11.37
CA HIS A 306 -12.02 -13.05 -11.34
C HIS A 306 -12.54 -13.82 -12.55
N ARG A 307 -12.38 -15.16 -12.54
CA ARG A 307 -13.31 -16.06 -13.23
C ARG A 307 -13.58 -17.30 -12.39
N ARG A 308 -14.55 -17.18 -11.46
CA ARG A 308 -15.55 -18.21 -11.11
C ARG A 308 -16.46 -17.71 -9.98
N ALA A 309 -17.64 -17.21 -10.33
CA ALA A 309 -18.81 -17.24 -9.44
C ALA A 309 -20.09 -17.21 -10.29
N SER A 310 -20.98 -18.17 -10.06
CA SER A 310 -22.27 -18.33 -10.75
C SER A 310 -23.42 -17.66 -9.97
N PRO A 311 -24.53 -17.29 -10.62
CA PRO A 311 -25.55 -16.40 -10.04
C PRO A 311 -26.62 -17.15 -9.25
N ARG A 312 -26.77 -16.87 -7.95
CA ARG A 312 -28.02 -17.09 -7.22
C ARG A 312 -28.08 -16.30 -5.91
N ALA A 313 -28.43 -15.01 -5.99
CA ALA A 313 -28.83 -14.22 -4.83
C ALA A 313 -29.71 -13.04 -5.25
N VAL A 314 -30.98 -13.32 -5.55
CA VAL A 314 -32.03 -12.30 -5.57
C VAL A 314 -33.24 -12.90 -4.86
N ALA A 315 -33.27 -12.76 -3.53
CA ALA A 315 -34.47 -12.73 -2.68
C ALA A 315 -34.05 -12.83 -1.21
N MET A 316 -33.77 -11.69 -0.56
CA MET A 316 -34.05 -11.49 0.87
C MET A 316 -33.88 -10.01 1.21
N ALA A 317 -34.85 -9.21 0.76
CA ALA A 317 -35.07 -7.85 1.21
C ALA A 317 -36.52 -7.76 1.71
N ALA A 318 -36.74 -8.13 2.97
CA ALA A 318 -37.91 -7.76 3.80
C ALA A 318 -37.95 -8.60 5.08
N ALA A 319 -37.20 -8.20 6.11
CA ALA A 319 -37.50 -8.47 7.53
C ALA A 319 -36.45 -7.75 8.41
N VAL A 320 -36.62 -6.45 8.63
CA VAL A 320 -35.94 -5.76 9.73
C VAL A 320 -37.00 -5.43 10.76
N THR A 321 -37.14 -6.34 11.72
CA THR A 321 -37.77 -6.07 13.01
C THR A 321 -36.79 -6.49 14.09
N ASN A 322 -36.56 -5.59 15.04
CA ASN A 322 -35.76 -5.74 16.26
C ASN A 322 -35.57 -7.20 16.72
N ALA A 323 -34.39 -7.74 16.42
CA ALA A 323 -33.81 -8.87 17.11
C ALA A 323 -32.30 -8.62 17.13
N ASP A 324 -31.75 -8.36 18.32
CA ASP A 324 -30.34 -8.61 18.61
C ASP A 324 -30.11 -10.10 18.29
N THR A 325 -29.73 -10.38 17.05
CA THR A 325 -29.14 -11.67 16.67
C THR A 325 -27.86 -11.81 17.49
N ALA A 326 -27.64 -13.00 18.05
CA ALA A 326 -26.59 -13.31 19.02
C ALA A 326 -25.23 -12.71 18.63
N PHE A 327 -24.95 -11.52 19.16
CA PHE A 327 -23.69 -10.82 19.02
C PHE A 327 -22.64 -11.62 19.80
N THR A 328 -21.62 -12.13 19.11
CA THR A 328 -20.51 -12.89 19.73
C THR A 328 -19.20 -12.20 19.42
N ASP A 329 -18.49 -11.75 20.45
CA ASP A 329 -17.12 -11.25 20.32
C ASP A 329 -16.14 -12.41 20.45
N HIS A 330 -15.53 -12.82 19.33
CA HIS A 330 -14.59 -13.94 19.28
C HIS A 330 -13.27 -13.67 20.02
N SER A 331 -13.04 -12.45 20.50
CA SER A 331 -11.89 -12.08 21.32
C SER A 331 -12.18 -12.06 22.82
N SER A 332 -13.40 -12.39 23.28
CA SER A 332 -13.78 -12.43 24.70
C SER A 332 -14.41 -13.78 25.07
N GLN A 333 -14.11 -14.26 26.28
CA GLN A 333 -14.74 -15.43 26.90
C GLN A 333 -15.85 -15.03 27.89
N SER A 334 -16.08 -13.72 28.07
CA SER A 334 -17.10 -13.21 28.98
C SER A 334 -18.52 -13.53 28.51
N ASN A 335 -19.47 -13.51 29.43
CA ASN A 335 -20.90 -13.66 29.12
C ASN A 335 -21.58 -12.31 28.81
N TYR A 336 -20.85 -11.34 28.24
CA TYR A 336 -21.50 -10.16 27.66
C TYR A 336 -22.30 -10.59 26.42
N PRO A 337 -23.54 -10.10 26.17
CA PRO A 337 -24.27 -9.08 26.92
C PRO A 337 -25.27 -9.61 27.96
N THR A 338 -25.22 -10.88 28.39
CA THR A 338 -26.25 -11.45 29.28
C THR A 338 -26.16 -10.91 30.71
N ALA A 339 -24.96 -10.77 31.27
CA ALA A 339 -24.72 -10.14 32.56
C ALA A 339 -23.79 -8.92 32.38
N LYS A 340 -24.35 -7.72 32.19
CA LYS A 340 -23.59 -6.54 31.78
C LYS A 340 -22.96 -5.81 32.96
N VAL A 341 -21.65 -5.59 32.93
CA VAL A 341 -20.99 -4.64 33.84
C VAL A 341 -21.30 -3.22 33.36
N THR A 342 -21.88 -2.40 34.24
CA THR A 342 -22.33 -1.03 33.91
C THR A 342 -21.50 0.06 34.61
N HIS A 343 -20.91 -0.29 35.76
CA HIS A 343 -20.04 0.58 36.53
C HIS A 343 -18.95 -0.24 37.21
N THR A 344 -17.78 0.36 37.36
CA THR A 344 -16.62 -0.26 38.00
C THR A 344 -15.99 0.70 39.02
N ALA A 345 -15.84 0.27 40.26
CA ALA A 345 -15.11 1.03 41.28
C ALA A 345 -13.78 0.32 41.61
N PHE A 346 -12.66 1.02 41.41
CA PHE A 346 -11.32 0.51 41.68
C PHE A 346 -10.80 1.04 43.03
N ASP A 347 -10.22 0.16 43.84
CA ASP A 347 -9.43 0.51 45.02
C ASP A 347 -8.14 -0.32 44.97
N VAL A 348 -7.08 0.28 44.42
CA VAL A 348 -5.85 -0.43 44.05
C VAL A 348 -4.60 0.26 44.57
N ASP A 349 -3.60 -0.55 44.86
CA ASP A 349 -2.29 -0.15 45.34
C ASP A 349 -1.22 -0.53 44.30
N VAL A 350 -0.39 0.45 43.96
CA VAL A 350 0.74 0.30 43.05
C VAL A 350 1.99 0.05 43.88
N ASP A 351 2.65 -1.07 43.59
CA ASP A 351 3.90 -1.47 44.22
C ASP A 351 4.99 -1.74 43.16
N PHE A 352 5.96 -0.83 43.11
CA PHE A 352 7.11 -0.91 42.20
C PHE A 352 8.13 -1.98 42.60
N ASP A 353 8.22 -2.34 43.88
CA ASP A 353 9.19 -3.34 44.35
C ASP A 353 8.77 -4.74 43.88
N SER A 354 7.49 -5.05 44.06
CA SER A 354 6.92 -6.31 43.57
C SER A 354 6.47 -6.26 42.10
N ARG A 355 6.40 -5.06 41.48
CA ARG A 355 5.87 -4.80 40.14
C ARG A 355 4.45 -5.32 39.98
N THR A 356 3.60 -4.99 40.93
CA THR A 356 2.21 -5.43 40.94
C THR A 356 1.25 -4.29 41.25
N ILE A 357 0.03 -4.44 40.73
CA ILE A 357 -1.14 -3.64 41.10
C ILE A 357 -2.05 -4.61 41.84
N ALA A 358 -2.35 -4.32 43.11
CA ALA A 358 -3.12 -5.20 43.98
C ALA A 358 -4.26 -4.44 44.64
N GLY A 359 -5.41 -5.09 44.84
CA GLY A 359 -6.54 -4.46 45.50
C GLY A 359 -7.84 -5.14 45.16
N ARG A 360 -8.92 -4.35 45.11
CA ARG A 360 -10.24 -4.84 44.75
C ARG A 360 -10.87 -4.00 43.65
N VAL A 361 -11.71 -4.65 42.87
CA VAL A 361 -12.62 -4.02 41.92
C VAL A 361 -14.05 -4.40 42.30
N VAL A 362 -14.97 -3.43 42.29
CA VAL A 362 -16.40 -3.66 42.51
C VAL A 362 -17.15 -3.37 41.21
N LEU A 363 -17.83 -4.39 40.69
CA LEU A 363 -18.54 -4.37 39.43
C LEU A 363 -20.05 -4.30 39.68
N SER A 364 -20.70 -3.27 39.14
CA SER A 364 -22.17 -3.18 39.11
C SER A 364 -22.70 -3.93 37.90
N VAL A 365 -23.33 -5.08 38.14
CA VAL A 365 -23.82 -5.99 37.10
C VAL A 365 -25.32 -5.81 36.89
N LEU A 366 -25.76 -5.75 35.63
CA LEU A 366 -27.16 -5.74 35.20
C LEU A 366 -27.45 -7.01 34.38
N ALA A 367 -28.38 -7.82 34.86
CA ALA A 367 -28.85 -9.00 34.16
C ALA A 367 -29.77 -8.59 32.99
N SER A 368 -29.37 -8.89 31.75
CA SER A 368 -30.22 -8.66 30.57
C SER A 368 -31.20 -9.82 30.35
N ASN A 369 -30.87 -11.01 30.84
CA ASN A 369 -31.69 -12.22 30.89
C ASN A 369 -31.58 -12.84 32.29
N ASP A 370 -32.35 -13.89 32.56
CA ASP A 370 -32.12 -14.70 33.76
C ASP A 370 -30.73 -15.35 33.69
N VAL A 371 -29.88 -15.10 34.70
CA VAL A 371 -28.49 -15.56 34.76
C VAL A 371 -28.13 -16.05 36.15
N ASP A 372 -27.39 -17.14 36.23
CA ASP A 372 -26.88 -17.75 37.46
C ASP A 372 -25.41 -17.42 37.73
N GLU A 373 -24.71 -16.83 36.76
CA GLU A 373 -23.29 -16.50 36.87
C GLU A 373 -22.88 -15.23 36.11
N LEU A 374 -21.76 -14.66 36.54
CA LEU A 374 -20.98 -13.66 35.81
C LEU A 374 -19.71 -14.34 35.28
N VAL A 375 -19.41 -14.16 34.00
CA VAL A 375 -18.16 -14.64 33.39
C VAL A 375 -17.34 -13.43 32.93
N LEU A 376 -16.09 -13.35 33.39
CA LEU A 376 -15.14 -12.28 33.10
C LEU A 376 -13.89 -12.85 32.40
N ASP A 377 -13.25 -12.03 31.57
CA ASP A 377 -11.94 -12.29 31.02
C ASP A 377 -10.84 -11.99 32.05
N THR A 378 -9.83 -12.87 32.12
CA THR A 378 -8.61 -12.64 32.91
C THR A 378 -7.38 -13.14 32.16
N ARG A 379 -6.21 -12.55 32.40
CA ARG A 379 -4.91 -13.06 31.94
C ARG A 379 -3.82 -12.75 32.97
N ASP A 380 -3.19 -13.79 33.50
CA ASP A 380 -2.10 -13.66 34.47
C ASP A 380 -2.48 -12.83 35.71
N LEU A 381 -3.72 -13.01 36.18
CA LEU A 381 -4.22 -12.40 37.41
C LEU A 381 -4.31 -13.46 38.52
N ALA A 382 -3.84 -13.11 39.71
CA ALA A 382 -4.11 -13.88 40.92
C ALA A 382 -5.45 -13.42 41.50
N ILE A 383 -6.46 -14.28 41.46
CA ILE A 383 -7.78 -14.02 42.05
C ILE A 383 -7.79 -14.55 43.48
N GLU A 384 -7.99 -13.67 44.45
CA GLU A 384 -7.92 -14.01 45.88
C GLU A 384 -9.30 -14.30 46.46
N LYS A 385 -10.30 -13.49 46.09
CA LYS A 385 -11.65 -13.57 46.65
C LYS A 385 -12.68 -12.96 45.71
N CYS A 386 -13.87 -13.57 45.64
CA CYS A 386 -15.06 -12.96 45.03
C CYS A 386 -16.20 -12.85 46.06
N VAL A 387 -16.90 -11.73 46.04
CA VAL A 387 -18.04 -11.42 46.93
C VAL A 387 -19.20 -10.90 46.08
N VAL A 388 -20.41 -11.41 46.29
CA VAL A 388 -21.64 -10.95 45.63
C VAL A 388 -22.56 -10.38 46.70
N ASP A 389 -22.95 -9.11 46.57
CA ASP A 389 -23.85 -8.39 47.48
C ASP A 389 -23.45 -8.52 48.97
N GLY A 390 -22.13 -8.51 49.23
CA GLY A 390 -21.56 -8.61 50.58
C GLY A 390 -21.42 -10.03 51.13
N ALA A 391 -21.82 -11.06 50.37
CA ALA A 391 -21.63 -12.47 50.73
C ALA A 391 -20.53 -13.14 49.89
N ASP A 392 -19.74 -14.02 50.49
CA ASP A 392 -18.72 -14.78 49.78
C ASP A 392 -19.36 -15.62 48.65
N ALA A 393 -18.79 -15.51 47.45
CA ALA A 393 -19.28 -16.20 46.26
C ALA A 393 -18.33 -17.31 45.83
N THR A 394 -18.91 -18.38 45.26
CA THR A 394 -18.11 -19.43 44.63
C THR A 394 -17.62 -18.91 43.28
N PHE A 395 -16.32 -19.05 43.02
CA PHE A 395 -15.74 -18.71 41.72
C PHE A 395 -14.83 -19.83 41.23
N ALA A 396 -14.66 -19.90 39.91
CA ALA A 396 -13.78 -20.83 39.24
C ALA A 396 -13.00 -20.11 38.14
N LEU A 397 -11.69 -20.36 38.09
CA LEU A 397 -10.85 -19.95 36.97
C LEU A 397 -10.71 -21.11 36.01
N GLN A 398 -10.89 -20.86 34.71
CA GLN A 398 -10.67 -21.85 33.66
C GLN A 398 -9.26 -22.45 33.77
N ALA A 399 -9.20 -23.79 33.90
CA ALA A 399 -7.97 -24.51 34.16
C ALA A 399 -6.97 -24.43 32.99
N ASP A 400 -7.45 -24.64 31.76
CA ASP A 400 -6.65 -24.54 30.54
C ASP A 400 -6.86 -23.15 29.92
N ALA A 401 -5.91 -22.25 30.15
CA ALA A 401 -5.95 -20.90 29.61
C ALA A 401 -5.96 -20.92 28.07
N HIS A 402 -6.84 -20.14 27.45
CA HIS A 402 -6.80 -19.89 26.01
C HIS A 402 -5.53 -19.10 25.66
N PRO A 403 -4.75 -19.51 24.65
CA PRO A 403 -3.44 -18.91 24.35
C PRO A 403 -3.53 -17.40 24.05
N VAL A 404 -4.64 -16.96 23.45
CA VAL A 404 -4.88 -15.56 23.12
C VAL A 404 -5.81 -14.87 24.11
N MET A 405 -6.74 -15.57 24.78
CA MET A 405 -7.78 -14.89 25.58
C MET A 405 -7.52 -14.95 27.07
N GLY A 406 -6.56 -15.77 27.52
CA GLY A 406 -6.34 -16.06 28.92
C GLY A 406 -7.40 -17.02 29.48
N SER A 407 -7.74 -16.87 30.75
CA SER A 407 -8.69 -17.73 31.45
C SER A 407 -9.99 -17.00 31.74
N ALA A 408 -11.13 -17.64 31.47
CA ALA A 408 -12.41 -17.18 31.97
C ALA A 408 -12.47 -17.31 33.50
N LEU A 409 -12.96 -16.27 34.17
CA LEU A 409 -13.32 -16.26 35.59
C LEU A 409 -14.84 -16.32 35.70
N THR A 410 -15.37 -17.44 36.18
CA THR A 410 -16.79 -17.65 36.42
C THR A 410 -17.12 -17.42 37.89
N ILE A 411 -18.05 -16.53 38.19
CA ILE A 411 -18.51 -16.19 39.54
C ILE A 411 -19.99 -16.53 39.64
N ALA A 412 -20.35 -17.48 40.50
CA ALA A 412 -21.74 -17.89 40.69
C ALA A 412 -22.49 -16.86 41.53
N PHE A 413 -23.69 -16.47 41.09
CA PHE A 413 -24.61 -15.71 41.91
C PHE A 413 -25.25 -16.65 42.96
N PRO A 414 -25.20 -16.32 44.27
CA PRO A 414 -25.82 -17.16 45.30
C PRO A 414 -27.32 -17.40 45.08
N THR A 415 -27.99 -16.46 44.41
CA THR A 415 -29.34 -16.59 43.89
C THR A 415 -29.33 -16.09 42.44
N PRO A 416 -29.88 -16.83 41.47
CA PRO A 416 -29.95 -16.38 40.09
C PRO A 416 -30.58 -14.99 39.97
N LEU A 417 -29.98 -14.14 39.15
CA LEU A 417 -30.50 -12.81 38.85
C LEU A 417 -31.54 -12.92 37.75
N ALA A 418 -32.75 -12.43 38.02
CA ALA A 418 -33.77 -12.30 37.00
C ALA A 418 -33.43 -11.18 36.01
N ALA A 419 -33.97 -11.25 34.79
CA ALA A 419 -33.83 -10.18 33.82
C ALA A 419 -34.25 -8.80 34.40
N GLY A 420 -33.38 -7.80 34.25
CA GLY A 420 -33.53 -6.45 34.80
C GLY A 420 -33.02 -6.27 36.24
N ALA A 421 -32.66 -7.36 36.95
CA ALA A 421 -32.07 -7.27 38.29
C ALA A 421 -30.60 -6.84 38.26
N THR A 422 -30.12 -6.29 39.36
CA THR A 422 -28.73 -5.85 39.52
C THR A 422 -28.05 -6.55 40.68
N ALA A 423 -26.73 -6.73 40.59
CA ALA A 423 -25.88 -7.22 41.68
C ALA A 423 -24.57 -6.42 41.77
N SER A 424 -23.99 -6.37 42.95
CA SER A 424 -22.63 -5.87 43.19
C SER A 424 -21.68 -7.05 43.32
N VAL A 425 -20.65 -7.10 42.47
CA VAL A 425 -19.64 -8.17 42.47
C VAL A 425 -18.27 -7.57 42.77
N GLU A 426 -17.73 -7.88 43.93
CA GLU A 426 -16.37 -7.49 44.32
C GLU A 426 -15.38 -8.62 44.02
N VAL A 427 -14.26 -8.29 43.38
CA VAL A 427 -13.15 -9.20 43.12
C VAL A 427 -11.87 -8.62 43.71
N SER A 428 -11.27 -9.34 44.66
CA SER A 428 -9.92 -9.06 45.17
C SER A 428 -8.89 -9.78 44.31
N TYR A 429 -7.91 -9.04 43.79
CA TYR A 429 -6.96 -9.57 42.82
C TYR A 429 -5.60 -8.88 42.89
N LYS A 430 -4.63 -9.50 42.20
CA LYS A 430 -3.28 -8.96 41.99
C LYS A 430 -2.80 -9.24 40.57
N THR A 431 -2.20 -8.24 39.92
CA THR A 431 -1.57 -8.41 38.61
C THR A 431 -0.24 -9.17 38.71
N SER A 432 0.13 -9.89 37.64
CA SER A 432 1.47 -10.45 37.49
C SER A 432 2.49 -9.36 37.09
N PRO A 433 3.77 -9.46 37.51
CA PRO A 433 4.87 -8.66 36.94
C PRO A 433 5.05 -8.83 35.44
N SER A 434 4.49 -9.91 34.86
CA SER A 434 4.46 -10.19 33.43
C SER A 434 3.15 -9.76 32.74
N SER A 435 2.30 -8.98 33.41
CA SER A 435 1.04 -8.48 32.84
C SER A 435 1.28 -7.90 31.45
N SER A 436 0.48 -8.34 30.47
CA SER A 436 0.60 -7.81 29.11
C SER A 436 0.07 -6.37 28.99
N ALA A 437 -0.65 -5.88 30.01
CA ALA A 437 -1.24 -4.56 30.03
C ALA A 437 -0.33 -3.49 30.63
N VAL A 438 0.68 -3.88 31.43
CA VAL A 438 1.45 -2.95 32.27
C VAL A 438 2.93 -3.02 31.90
N GLN A 439 3.51 -1.87 31.56
CA GLN A 439 4.96 -1.74 31.48
C GLN A 439 5.51 -1.09 32.74
N TRP A 440 6.40 -1.81 33.42
CA TRP A 440 7.18 -1.31 34.55
C TRP A 440 8.57 -0.88 34.08
N LEU A 441 8.95 0.34 34.41
CA LEU A 441 10.26 0.92 34.08
C LEU A 441 11.05 1.16 35.37
N ARG A 442 12.30 0.73 35.36
CA ARG A 442 13.28 1.08 36.39
C ARG A 442 13.71 2.54 36.22
N PRO A 443 14.26 3.18 37.27
CA PRO A 443 14.77 4.55 37.18
C PRO A 443 15.67 4.80 35.98
N GLU A 444 16.57 3.88 35.64
CA GLU A 444 17.53 4.07 34.54
C GLU A 444 16.87 4.04 33.14
N GLN A 445 15.59 3.67 33.06
CA GLN A 445 14.80 3.62 31.84
C GLN A 445 13.90 4.86 31.67
N THR A 446 13.86 5.76 32.65
CA THR A 446 13.08 7.01 32.62
C THR A 446 13.98 8.17 32.20
N ALA A 447 13.39 9.27 31.71
CA ALA A 447 14.15 10.44 31.29
C ALA A 447 14.86 11.13 32.48
N GLY A 448 14.26 11.08 33.67
CA GLY A 448 14.84 11.62 34.91
C GLY A 448 15.94 10.75 35.52
N GLY A 449 15.95 9.44 35.25
CA GLY A 449 16.99 8.53 35.75
C GLY A 449 16.91 8.19 37.25
N SER A 450 16.00 8.81 38.00
CA SER A 450 15.96 8.78 39.48
C SER A 450 14.73 8.06 40.06
N HIS A 451 13.61 8.07 39.34
CA HIS A 451 12.33 7.52 39.80
C HIS A 451 11.83 6.44 38.82
N PRO A 452 11.19 5.37 39.33
CA PRO A 452 10.57 4.37 38.47
C PRO A 452 9.31 4.94 37.82
N TYR A 453 8.81 4.25 36.80
CA TYR A 453 7.61 4.66 36.06
C TYR A 453 6.78 3.43 35.69
N LEU A 454 5.45 3.56 35.69
CA LEU A 454 4.56 2.59 35.07
C LEU A 454 3.59 3.27 34.12
N PHE A 455 3.24 2.59 33.03
CA PHE A 455 2.07 2.94 32.24
C PHE A 455 1.36 1.68 31.75
N THR A 456 0.09 1.82 31.44
CA THR A 456 -0.72 0.76 30.87
C THR A 456 -0.96 0.95 29.37
N GLN A 457 -1.25 -0.15 28.68
CA GLN A 457 -1.78 -0.19 27.33
C GLN A 457 -2.80 -1.34 27.24
N CYS A 458 -4.07 -1.01 27.09
CA CYS A 458 -5.15 -2.00 27.16
C CYS A 458 -5.66 -2.47 25.79
N GLN A 459 -5.60 -1.63 24.75
CA GLN A 459 -5.98 -2.01 23.38
C GLN A 459 -4.99 -3.06 22.82
N ALA A 460 -5.46 -4.17 22.23
CA ALA A 460 -6.88 -4.54 22.02
C ALA A 460 -7.53 -5.22 23.24
N ILE A 461 -6.93 -6.30 23.73
CA ILE A 461 -7.52 -7.23 24.71
C ILE A 461 -6.62 -7.46 25.92
N HIS A 462 -5.98 -6.39 26.38
CA HIS A 462 -5.08 -6.46 27.52
C HIS A 462 -5.71 -5.96 28.81
N ALA A 463 -6.89 -5.33 28.79
CA ALA A 463 -7.56 -4.90 30.03
C ALA A 463 -7.77 -6.08 31.00
N ARG A 464 -8.02 -7.29 30.47
CA ARG A 464 -8.08 -8.55 31.24
C ARG A 464 -6.80 -8.94 31.98
N SER A 465 -5.65 -8.36 31.62
CA SER A 465 -4.38 -8.55 32.32
C SER A 465 -4.08 -7.43 33.32
N LEU A 466 -4.93 -6.41 33.37
CA LEU A 466 -4.91 -5.35 34.36
C LEU A 466 -5.93 -5.62 35.48
N TYR A 467 -7.15 -6.07 35.15
CA TYR A 467 -8.19 -6.43 36.10
C TYR A 467 -9.21 -7.41 35.48
N PRO A 468 -9.99 -8.17 36.28
CA PRO A 468 -11.04 -9.05 35.77
C PRO A 468 -12.19 -8.23 35.17
N CYS A 469 -12.50 -8.40 33.89
CA CYS A 469 -13.49 -7.56 33.20
C CYS A 469 -14.16 -8.27 32.01
N GLN A 470 -15.22 -7.68 31.45
CA GLN A 470 -15.78 -8.13 30.18
C GLN A 470 -14.99 -7.49 29.04
N ASP A 471 -13.86 -8.07 28.67
CA ASP A 471 -12.84 -7.42 27.84
C ASP A 471 -13.19 -7.47 26.33
N SER A 472 -14.30 -6.80 26.02
CA SER A 472 -14.89 -6.61 24.70
C SER A 472 -15.15 -5.11 24.50
N PRO A 473 -14.92 -4.54 23.29
CA PRO A 473 -15.24 -3.13 23.04
C PRO A 473 -16.75 -2.85 23.11
N ALA A 474 -17.60 -3.88 23.06
CA ALA A 474 -19.04 -3.73 23.28
C ALA A 474 -19.42 -3.45 24.74
N ALA A 475 -18.58 -3.80 25.71
CA ALA A 475 -18.90 -3.78 27.15
C ALA A 475 -18.55 -2.44 27.81
N LYS A 476 -19.26 -1.37 27.43
CA LYS A 476 -19.01 -0.03 27.99
C LYS A 476 -19.45 0.09 29.45
N MET A 477 -18.60 0.71 30.28
CA MET A 477 -18.82 0.95 31.70
C MET A 477 -18.34 2.35 32.11
N THR A 478 -19.00 2.93 33.10
CA THR A 478 -18.46 4.11 33.82
C THR A 478 -17.53 3.65 34.93
N TYR A 479 -16.61 4.49 35.41
CA TYR A 479 -15.76 4.09 36.53
C TYR A 479 -15.40 5.20 37.50
N GLU A 480 -15.13 4.79 38.73
CA GLU A 480 -14.38 5.58 39.72
C GLU A 480 -13.16 4.79 40.17
N ALA A 481 -12.09 5.48 40.54
CA ALA A 481 -10.86 4.83 40.96
C ALA A 481 -10.18 5.54 42.13
N LYS A 482 -9.66 4.75 43.05
CA LYS A 482 -8.70 5.14 44.08
C LYS A 482 -7.40 4.38 43.81
N VAL A 483 -6.35 5.12 43.50
CA VAL A 483 -5.03 4.57 43.19
C VAL A 483 -4.03 5.06 44.23
N SER A 484 -3.50 4.15 45.03
CA SER A 484 -2.44 4.43 45.99
C SER A 484 -1.08 4.20 45.36
N ALA A 485 -0.23 5.23 45.35
CA ALA A 485 1.11 5.21 44.78
C ALA A 485 2.13 5.83 45.75
N PRO A 486 3.45 5.55 45.63
CA PRO A 486 4.48 6.22 46.42
C PRO A 486 4.34 7.75 46.35
N SER A 487 4.45 8.46 47.49
CA SER A 487 4.12 9.90 47.57
C SER A 487 5.00 10.82 46.71
N ALA A 488 6.16 10.32 46.25
CA ALA A 488 7.05 11.05 45.35
C ALA A 488 6.59 10.99 43.87
N LEU A 489 5.58 10.17 43.56
CA LEU A 489 5.09 9.93 42.20
C LEU A 489 3.64 10.41 42.08
N THR A 490 3.26 10.83 40.88
CA THR A 490 1.90 11.22 40.54
C THR A 490 1.22 10.09 39.77
N ALA A 491 -0.02 9.75 40.15
CA ALA A 491 -0.87 8.86 39.36
C ALA A 491 -1.79 9.68 38.44
N LEU A 492 -2.00 9.19 37.22
CA LEU A 492 -2.95 9.73 36.25
C LEU A 492 -3.74 8.58 35.63
N MET A 493 -5.01 8.82 35.27
CA MET A 493 -5.88 7.84 34.62
C MET A 493 -6.67 8.45 33.48
N SER A 494 -7.31 7.62 32.65
CA SER A 494 -8.26 8.04 31.60
C SER A 494 -9.61 8.56 32.16
N ALA A 495 -9.53 9.53 33.09
CA ALA A 495 -10.64 10.05 33.89
C ALA A 495 -10.31 11.45 34.44
N ILE A 496 -11.33 12.13 34.96
CA ILE A 496 -11.17 13.42 35.63
C ILE A 496 -10.69 13.20 37.07
N PRO A 497 -9.59 13.85 37.53
CA PRO A 497 -9.16 13.76 38.91
C PRO A 497 -10.14 14.46 39.86
N THR A 498 -10.51 13.81 40.96
CA THR A 498 -11.44 14.32 41.98
C THR A 498 -10.77 14.67 43.30
N GLY A 499 -9.50 14.31 43.47
CA GLY A 499 -8.69 14.71 44.61
C GLY A 499 -7.49 13.80 44.86
N SER A 500 -6.68 14.15 45.86
CA SER A 500 -5.65 13.25 46.38
C SER A 500 -5.55 13.41 47.90
N THR A 501 -5.25 12.32 48.59
CA THR A 501 -5.10 12.28 50.05
C THR A 501 -3.83 11.50 50.42
N PRO A 502 -2.90 12.07 51.20
CA PRO A 502 -1.77 11.31 51.74
C PRO A 502 -2.25 10.18 52.66
N ALA A 503 -1.66 9.00 52.52
CA ALA A 503 -1.92 7.88 53.42
C ALA A 503 -1.37 8.17 54.84
N PRO A 504 -1.92 7.54 55.89
CA PRO A 504 -1.36 7.61 57.24
C PRO A 504 0.13 7.21 57.24
N GLY A 505 1.00 8.11 57.70
CA GLY A 505 2.46 7.92 57.68
C GLY A 505 3.19 8.50 56.46
N GLY A 506 2.45 9.02 55.46
CA GLY A 506 2.99 9.86 54.38
C GLY A 506 3.81 9.13 53.29
N ALA A 507 3.94 7.80 53.35
CA ALA A 507 4.72 7.02 52.38
C ALA A 507 4.03 6.86 51.01
N LYS A 508 2.69 6.86 50.99
CA LYS A 508 1.88 6.83 49.78
C LYS A 508 0.89 7.99 49.72
N THR A 509 0.47 8.33 48.51
CA THR A 509 -0.66 9.22 48.22
C THR A 509 -1.72 8.44 47.47
N THR A 510 -2.98 8.55 47.89
CA THR A 510 -4.13 7.98 47.18
C THR A 510 -4.75 9.04 46.29
N TYR A 511 -4.76 8.80 44.98
CA TYR A 511 -5.36 9.65 43.96
C TYR A 511 -6.76 9.14 43.62
N ALA A 512 -7.73 10.04 43.52
CA ALA A 512 -9.11 9.71 43.20
C ALA A 512 -9.50 10.24 41.81
N PHE A 513 -10.22 9.43 41.03
CA PHE A 513 -10.63 9.74 39.67
C PHE A 513 -12.08 9.32 39.40
N GLU A 514 -12.72 9.98 38.45
CA GLU A 514 -14.08 9.68 38.00
C GLU A 514 -14.21 9.81 36.47
N GLN A 515 -14.72 8.77 35.82
CA GLN A 515 -15.10 8.72 34.41
C GLN A 515 -16.61 8.51 34.30
N LYS A 516 -17.32 9.61 34.05
CA LYS A 516 -18.79 9.65 33.97
C LYS A 516 -19.35 9.17 32.64
N VAL A 517 -18.53 9.23 31.58
CA VAL A 517 -18.94 8.78 30.26
C VAL A 517 -18.62 7.28 30.15
N PRO A 518 -19.57 6.42 29.73
CA PRO A 518 -19.30 5.00 29.57
C PRO A 518 -18.20 4.74 28.52
N ILE A 519 -17.19 3.96 28.89
CA ILE A 519 -16.06 3.58 28.03
C ILE A 519 -15.88 2.06 28.00
N PRO A 520 -15.44 1.48 26.87
CA PRO A 520 -15.01 0.08 26.84
C PRO A 520 -13.74 -0.15 27.67
N PRO A 521 -13.47 -1.38 28.15
CA PRO A 521 -12.32 -1.67 29.03
C PRO A 521 -10.96 -1.37 28.39
N TYR A 522 -10.84 -1.45 27.06
CA TYR A 522 -9.59 -1.16 26.36
C TYR A 522 -9.13 0.30 26.47
N LEU A 523 -10.01 1.22 26.88
CA LEU A 523 -9.71 2.64 27.10
C LEU A 523 -9.36 2.97 28.57
N LEU A 524 -9.36 1.97 29.46
CA LEU A 524 -8.86 2.16 30.81
C LEU A 524 -7.34 2.36 30.75
N ALA A 525 -6.86 3.46 31.33
CA ALA A 525 -5.44 3.76 31.40
C ALA A 525 -5.01 4.19 32.80
N LEU A 526 -3.78 3.85 33.15
CA LEU A 526 -3.08 4.26 34.35
C LEU A 526 -1.63 4.57 34.01
N ALA A 527 -1.12 5.70 34.50
CA ALA A 527 0.30 5.99 34.55
C ALA A 527 0.69 6.46 35.95
N VAL A 528 1.86 6.04 36.42
CA VAL A 528 2.44 6.46 37.70
C VAL A 528 3.91 6.72 37.51
N GLY A 529 4.36 7.95 37.81
CA GLY A 529 5.76 8.33 37.66
C GLY A 529 6.04 9.72 38.24
N ASP A 530 7.27 10.18 38.07
CA ASP A 530 7.64 11.56 38.34
C ASP A 530 7.05 12.45 37.24
N LEU A 531 5.88 13.03 37.49
CA LEU A 531 5.09 13.73 36.47
C LEU A 531 4.72 15.13 36.94
N GLU A 532 4.99 16.10 36.06
CA GLU A 532 4.51 17.47 36.15
C GLU A 532 3.60 17.82 34.97
N SER A 533 2.90 18.94 35.06
CA SER A 533 2.04 19.44 33.99
C SER A 533 2.31 20.88 33.59
N ARG A 534 1.94 21.24 32.36
CA ARG A 534 1.78 22.62 31.88
C ARG A 534 0.44 22.76 31.18
N GLU A 535 -0.25 23.89 31.37
CA GLU A 535 -1.44 24.20 30.58
C GLU A 535 -1.01 24.59 29.16
N ILE A 536 -1.68 24.01 28.16
CA ILE A 536 -1.44 24.25 26.72
C ILE A 536 -2.71 24.75 26.01
N GLY A 537 -3.80 24.95 26.76
CA GLY A 537 -5.09 25.41 26.28
C GLY A 537 -6.08 25.62 27.43
N PRO A 538 -7.29 26.10 27.15
CA PRO A 538 -8.30 26.38 28.18
C PRO A 538 -8.84 25.12 28.87
N ARG A 539 -8.67 23.94 28.25
CA ARG A 539 -9.16 22.63 28.73
C ARG A 539 -8.16 21.50 28.54
N SER A 540 -6.87 21.84 28.41
CA SER A 540 -5.81 20.88 28.06
C SER A 540 -4.50 21.17 28.80
N ARG A 541 -3.94 20.12 29.41
CA ARG A 541 -2.56 20.06 29.89
C ARG A 541 -1.73 19.10 29.06
N VAL A 542 -0.43 19.37 29.01
CA VAL A 542 0.56 18.31 28.79
C VAL A 542 1.13 17.87 30.13
N TRP A 543 1.22 16.56 30.34
CA TRP A 543 1.87 15.89 31.45
C TRP A 543 3.12 15.18 30.94
N SER A 544 4.20 15.20 31.72
CA SER A 544 5.46 14.54 31.36
C SER A 544 6.41 14.49 32.56
N GLU A 545 7.49 13.71 32.42
CA GLU A 545 8.67 13.88 33.29
C GLU A 545 9.20 15.32 33.24
N PRO A 546 9.71 15.89 34.35
CA PRO A 546 10.09 17.30 34.46
C PRO A 546 11.06 17.79 33.37
N SER A 547 12.00 16.94 32.94
CA SER A 547 12.99 17.27 31.91
C SER A 547 12.40 17.44 30.51
N MET A 548 11.17 16.95 30.29
CA MET A 548 10.54 16.85 28.97
C MET A 548 9.27 17.71 28.85
N VAL A 549 8.70 18.18 29.97
CA VAL A 549 7.40 18.86 29.98
C VAL A 549 7.38 20.17 29.19
N GLU A 550 8.45 20.95 29.20
CA GLU A 550 8.53 22.20 28.42
C GLU A 550 8.60 21.93 26.92
N ALA A 551 9.32 20.88 26.51
CA ALA A 551 9.35 20.46 25.10
C ALA A 551 7.96 19.99 24.64
N GLY A 552 7.28 19.18 25.46
CA GLY A 552 5.88 18.78 25.20
C GLY A 552 4.93 19.97 25.14
N ALA A 553 5.09 20.97 26.01
CA ALA A 553 4.24 22.15 26.03
C ALA A 553 4.43 22.99 24.76
N PHE A 554 5.67 23.15 24.31
CA PHE A 554 5.97 23.81 23.05
C PHE A 554 5.39 23.04 21.84
N GLU A 555 5.58 21.72 21.80
CA GLU A 555 5.22 20.88 20.66
C GLU A 555 3.69 20.81 20.46
N PHE A 556 2.93 20.70 21.55
CA PHE A 556 1.48 20.43 21.51
C PHE A 556 0.61 21.67 21.74
N ASN A 557 1.17 22.88 21.59
CA ASN A 557 0.46 24.12 21.87
C ASN A 557 -0.73 24.40 20.91
N GLU A 558 -0.87 23.65 19.81
CA GLU A 558 -2.00 23.73 18.85
C GLU A 558 -3.19 22.83 19.24
N THR A 559 -3.14 22.17 20.42
CA THR A 559 -4.18 21.21 20.86
C THR A 559 -5.58 21.80 20.89
N GLU A 560 -5.75 23.05 21.35
CA GLU A 560 -7.09 23.68 21.37
C GLU A 560 -7.60 24.00 19.96
N ASP A 561 -6.71 24.39 19.04
CA ASP A 561 -7.10 24.65 17.65
C ASP A 561 -7.61 23.36 16.98
N PHE A 562 -6.94 22.23 17.25
CA PHE A 562 -7.41 20.91 16.83
C PHE A 562 -8.77 20.54 17.46
N LEU A 563 -8.95 20.76 18.75
CA LEU A 563 -10.23 20.48 19.44
C LEU A 563 -11.38 21.30 18.88
N ALA A 564 -11.20 22.61 18.69
CA ALA A 564 -12.21 23.49 18.13
C ALA A 564 -12.58 23.06 16.70
N ALA A 565 -11.58 22.75 15.87
CA ALA A 565 -11.80 22.23 14.53
C ALA A 565 -12.55 20.88 14.54
N ALA A 566 -12.20 19.98 15.46
CA ALA A 566 -12.87 18.69 15.62
C ALA A 566 -14.34 18.85 16.03
N GLU A 567 -14.65 19.79 16.92
CA GLU A 567 -16.03 20.06 17.37
C GLU A 567 -16.92 20.55 16.22
N GLU A 568 -16.37 21.33 15.29
CA GLU A 568 -17.09 21.77 14.09
C GLU A 568 -17.33 20.62 13.10
N VAL A 569 -16.38 19.67 12.99
CA VAL A 569 -16.48 18.52 12.10
C VAL A 569 -17.44 17.45 12.65
N ALA A 570 -17.25 17.05 13.91
CA ALA A 570 -17.87 15.85 14.49
C ALA A 570 -18.99 16.13 15.51
N GLY A 571 -19.10 17.37 16.01
CA GLY A 571 -20.07 17.77 17.05
C GLY A 571 -19.41 18.01 18.42
N PRO A 572 -20.17 18.30 19.48
CA PRO A 572 -19.60 18.75 20.76
C PRO A 572 -18.68 17.74 21.46
N TYR A 573 -17.60 18.22 22.09
CA TYR A 573 -16.72 17.40 22.93
C TYR A 573 -17.36 17.16 24.30
N VAL A 574 -17.41 15.90 24.76
CA VAL A 574 -18.20 15.50 25.95
C VAL A 574 -17.39 15.05 27.16
N TRP A 575 -16.06 15.01 27.06
CA TRP A 575 -15.20 14.38 28.06
C TRP A 575 -14.64 15.36 29.11
N GLY A 576 -15.03 16.63 29.03
CA GLY A 576 -14.56 17.68 29.93
C GLY A 576 -13.19 18.22 29.53
N ARG A 577 -12.12 17.56 29.97
CA ARG A 577 -10.73 17.93 29.63
C ARG A 577 -10.17 17.04 28.52
N TYR A 578 -9.18 17.55 27.81
CA TYR A 578 -8.35 16.77 26.89
C TYR A 578 -6.88 17.01 27.27
N ASP A 579 -6.36 16.21 28.20
CA ASP A 579 -4.96 16.27 28.57
C ASP A 579 -4.12 15.28 27.72
N LEU A 580 -2.84 15.58 27.55
CA LEU A 580 -1.85 14.74 26.87
C LEU A 580 -0.84 14.26 27.91
N LEU A 581 -0.46 12.98 27.88
CA LEU A 581 0.66 12.44 28.64
C LEU A 581 1.77 12.02 27.67
N LEU A 582 2.88 12.76 27.72
CA LEU A 582 4.10 12.38 27.03
C LEU A 582 4.76 11.23 27.81
N LEU A 583 4.70 10.03 27.24
CA LEU A 583 5.23 8.83 27.87
C LEU A 583 6.76 8.74 27.76
N PRO A 584 7.40 7.87 28.57
CA PRO A 584 8.78 7.51 28.39
C PRO A 584 9.06 6.91 27.00
N PRO A 585 10.33 6.94 26.53
CA PRO A 585 10.65 6.52 25.16
C PRO A 585 10.28 5.09 24.82
N SER A 586 10.12 4.19 25.79
CA SER A 586 9.74 2.78 25.54
C SER A 586 8.32 2.59 25.01
N PHE A 587 7.46 3.63 25.02
CA PHE A 587 6.09 3.53 24.52
C PHE A 587 6.06 3.05 23.05
N PRO A 588 5.37 1.93 22.75
CA PRO A 588 5.52 1.25 21.47
C PRO A 588 4.67 1.81 20.33
N TYR A 589 3.73 2.73 20.60
CA TYR A 589 2.78 3.28 19.62
C TYR A 589 3.00 4.77 19.33
N GLY A 590 2.17 5.36 18.46
CA GLY A 590 2.17 6.80 18.18
C GLY A 590 1.45 7.58 19.26
N GLY A 591 0.18 7.26 19.45
CA GLY A 591 -0.61 7.66 20.60
C GLY A 591 -1.54 6.54 21.03
N MET A 592 -2.35 6.83 22.04
CA MET A 592 -3.48 6.01 22.48
C MET A 592 -4.55 6.97 23.01
N GLU A 593 -5.76 6.82 22.51
CA GLU A 593 -6.90 7.74 22.64
C GLU A 593 -7.62 7.68 24.00
N ASN A 594 -6.88 7.33 25.06
CA ASN A 594 -7.36 7.22 26.42
C ASN A 594 -8.18 8.46 26.83
N PRO A 595 -9.50 8.33 27.09
CA PRO A 595 -10.38 9.47 27.33
C PRO A 595 -9.87 10.38 28.44
N CYS A 596 -9.98 11.69 28.24
CA CYS A 596 -9.46 12.73 29.13
C CYS A 596 -7.93 12.83 29.24
N LEU A 597 -7.15 11.80 28.86
CA LEU A 597 -5.70 11.73 29.04
C LEU A 597 -5.03 10.90 27.92
N THR A 598 -4.93 11.47 26.72
CA THR A 598 -4.31 10.83 25.57
C THR A 598 -2.83 10.55 25.85
N PHE A 599 -2.37 9.32 25.61
CA PHE A 599 -0.94 9.00 25.71
C PHE A 599 -0.26 9.30 24.37
N VAL A 600 0.92 9.92 24.41
CA VAL A 600 1.70 10.22 23.20
C VAL A 600 3.17 9.86 23.35
N THR A 601 3.79 9.45 22.26
CA THR A 601 5.21 9.11 22.18
C THR A 601 6.12 10.34 22.22
N PRO A 602 7.30 10.28 22.86
CA PRO A 602 8.28 11.37 22.80
C PRO A 602 8.90 11.52 21.41
N THR A 603 8.70 10.55 20.51
CA THR A 603 9.10 10.68 19.11
C THR A 603 8.34 11.76 18.34
N LEU A 604 7.28 12.36 18.92
CA LEU A 604 6.60 13.52 18.35
C LEU A 604 7.32 14.85 18.63
N LEU A 605 8.30 14.87 19.55
CA LEU A 605 9.05 16.08 19.89
C LEU A 605 10.09 16.42 18.82
N ALA A 606 9.63 16.88 17.67
CA ALA A 606 10.49 17.31 16.58
C ALA A 606 11.15 18.68 16.86
N GLY A 607 10.57 19.49 17.75
CA GLY A 607 11.01 20.84 18.10
C GLY A 607 10.52 21.91 17.13
N ASP A 608 9.60 21.55 16.23
CA ASP A 608 9.04 22.41 15.19
C ASP A 608 7.52 22.20 14.97
N ARG A 609 6.88 21.33 15.77
CA ARG A 609 5.46 20.93 15.70
C ARG A 609 5.08 20.12 14.46
N SER A 610 6.04 19.72 13.62
CA SER A 610 5.76 18.99 12.38
C SER A 610 5.11 17.62 12.60
N GLN A 611 5.21 17.06 13.81
CA GLN A 611 4.58 15.79 14.17
C GLN A 611 3.35 15.95 15.08
N ALA A 612 2.91 17.18 15.35
CA ALA A 612 1.76 17.45 16.22
C ALA A 612 0.42 16.96 15.63
N HIS A 613 0.34 16.68 14.31
CA HIS A 613 -0.86 16.14 13.67
C HIS A 613 -1.34 14.81 14.30
N VAL A 614 -0.45 14.02 14.92
CA VAL A 614 -0.84 12.83 15.68
C VAL A 614 -1.80 13.19 16.81
N VAL A 615 -1.68 14.37 17.42
CA VAL A 615 -2.64 14.86 18.42
C VAL A 615 -4.04 15.04 17.81
N ALA A 616 -4.14 15.48 16.54
CA ALA A 616 -5.43 15.60 15.86
C ALA A 616 -6.09 14.23 15.62
N HIS A 617 -5.29 13.18 15.37
CA HIS A 617 -5.76 11.79 15.28
C HIS A 617 -6.39 11.35 16.61
N GLU A 618 -5.65 11.51 17.71
CA GLU A 618 -6.14 11.12 19.04
C GLU A 618 -7.35 11.97 19.49
N ILE A 619 -7.42 13.24 19.07
CA ILE A 619 -8.61 14.08 19.28
C ILE A 619 -9.81 13.49 18.54
N ALA A 620 -9.65 13.10 17.27
CA ALA A 620 -10.74 12.56 16.45
C ALA A 620 -11.36 11.30 17.08
N HIS A 621 -10.56 10.46 17.73
CA HIS A 621 -11.05 9.29 18.48
C HIS A 621 -12.04 9.61 19.59
N SER A 622 -12.03 10.85 20.11
CA SER A 622 -13.03 11.33 21.09
C SER A 622 -14.47 11.20 20.58
N TRP A 623 -14.67 11.07 19.26
CA TRP A 623 -15.92 10.70 18.62
C TRP A 623 -15.88 9.28 18.03
N SER A 624 -14.90 8.98 17.16
CA SER A 624 -14.75 7.69 16.47
C SER A 624 -13.87 6.71 17.23
N GLY A 625 -14.49 5.89 18.07
CA GLY A 625 -13.83 4.93 18.94
C GLY A 625 -14.30 5.11 20.38
N ASN A 626 -14.14 6.29 20.96
CA ASN A 626 -14.50 6.52 22.36
C ASN A 626 -16.02 6.68 22.52
N LEU A 627 -16.62 7.54 21.70
CA LEU A 627 -18.04 7.85 21.77
C LEU A 627 -18.90 6.80 21.06
N VAL A 628 -18.56 6.53 19.79
CA VAL A 628 -19.13 5.46 18.96
C VAL A 628 -18.04 4.42 18.75
N THR A 629 -18.23 3.21 19.28
CA THR A 629 -17.18 2.17 19.30
C THR A 629 -17.53 1.03 18.36
N ASN A 630 -16.55 0.44 17.70
CA ASN A 630 -16.68 -0.87 17.08
C ASN A 630 -17.23 -1.91 18.08
N SER A 631 -18.16 -2.77 17.67
CA SER A 631 -18.72 -3.75 18.59
C SER A 631 -17.75 -4.91 18.87
N THR A 632 -17.00 -5.35 17.86
CA THR A 632 -15.89 -6.33 17.96
C THR A 632 -14.67 -5.81 17.22
N TRP A 633 -13.51 -6.43 17.44
CA TRP A 633 -12.27 -6.11 16.72
C TRP A 633 -12.32 -6.41 15.22
N GLU A 634 -13.27 -7.22 14.74
CA GLU A 634 -13.53 -7.41 13.31
C GLU A 634 -14.03 -6.13 12.63
N HIS A 635 -14.69 -5.25 13.40
CA HIS A 635 -15.20 -3.97 12.91
C HIS A 635 -14.27 -2.78 13.22
N PHE A 636 -12.99 -3.03 13.51
CA PHE A 636 -12.05 -2.00 13.98
C PHE A 636 -11.87 -0.82 13.01
N TRP A 637 -12.11 -1.02 11.71
CA TRP A 637 -12.12 0.09 10.74
C TRP A 637 -13.15 1.18 11.04
N LEU A 638 -14.22 0.87 11.79
CA LEU A 638 -15.21 1.87 12.22
C LEU A 638 -14.64 2.85 13.26
N ASN A 639 -13.60 2.45 13.98
CA ASN A 639 -12.80 3.38 14.77
C ASN A 639 -11.81 4.07 13.82
N GLU A 640 -10.85 3.31 13.30
CA GLU A 640 -9.65 3.89 12.68
C GLU A 640 -9.89 4.59 11.35
N GLY A 641 -10.73 4.02 10.49
CA GLY A 641 -11.09 4.66 9.23
C GLY A 641 -11.80 5.98 9.45
N PHE A 642 -12.71 6.04 10.42
CA PHE A 642 -13.40 7.27 10.81
C PHE A 642 -12.45 8.27 11.46
N THR A 643 -11.56 7.82 12.33
CA THR A 643 -10.58 8.69 12.99
C THR A 643 -9.67 9.34 11.96
N VAL A 644 -9.09 8.58 11.02
CA VAL A 644 -8.26 9.15 9.94
C VAL A 644 -9.08 10.10 9.06
N PHE A 645 -10.37 9.81 8.83
CA PHE A 645 -11.26 10.71 8.09
C PHE A 645 -11.47 12.04 8.83
N VAL A 646 -11.83 12.00 10.11
CA VAL A 646 -12.03 13.20 10.93
C VAL A 646 -10.73 13.96 11.14
N GLU A 647 -9.61 13.28 11.41
CA GLU A 647 -8.26 13.84 11.50
C GLU A 647 -7.94 14.66 10.25
N ARG A 648 -8.09 14.07 9.06
CA ARG A 648 -7.77 14.78 7.81
C ARG A 648 -8.73 15.95 7.58
N LYS A 649 -10.00 15.86 7.97
CA LYS A 649 -10.95 17.00 7.93
C LYS A 649 -10.56 18.11 8.93
N ILE A 650 -10.01 17.78 10.10
CA ILE A 650 -9.43 18.77 11.04
C ILE A 650 -8.25 19.49 10.38
N MET A 651 -7.31 18.73 9.81
CA MET A 651 -6.15 19.29 9.12
C MET A 651 -6.55 20.16 7.94
N HIS A 652 -7.55 19.73 7.16
CA HIS A 652 -8.13 20.51 6.08
C HIS A 652 -8.65 21.87 6.57
N LYS A 653 -9.35 21.88 7.70
CA LYS A 653 -9.96 23.08 8.25
C LYS A 653 -8.91 24.10 8.71
N LEU A 654 -7.81 23.63 9.28
CA LEU A 654 -6.76 24.49 9.83
C LEU A 654 -5.73 24.94 8.78
N TYR A 655 -5.34 24.04 7.88
CA TYR A 655 -4.22 24.27 6.96
C TYR A 655 -4.62 24.16 5.47
N GLY A 656 -5.91 23.97 5.18
CA GLY A 656 -6.47 24.01 3.83
C GLY A 656 -6.44 22.68 3.09
N LYS A 657 -6.96 22.69 1.86
CA LYS A 657 -7.07 21.50 1.00
C LYS A 657 -5.74 20.82 0.72
N ALA A 658 -4.69 21.58 0.46
CA ALA A 658 -3.37 21.05 0.10
C ALA A 658 -2.84 20.04 1.13
N ILE A 659 -3.02 20.29 2.44
CA ILE A 659 -2.58 19.34 3.46
C ILE A 659 -3.44 18.07 3.51
N PHE A 660 -4.74 18.19 3.22
CA PHE A 660 -5.66 17.06 3.16
C PHE A 660 -5.23 16.09 2.08
N ASP A 661 -5.07 16.60 0.85
CA ASP A 661 -4.67 15.78 -0.30
C ASP A 661 -3.31 15.15 -0.06
N PHE A 662 -2.36 15.94 0.45
CA PHE A 662 -1.03 15.45 0.75
C PHE A 662 -1.06 14.27 1.72
N ASN A 663 -1.78 14.41 2.84
CA ASN A 663 -1.92 13.36 3.84
C ASN A 663 -2.67 12.15 3.29
N ALA A 664 -3.70 12.36 2.45
CA ALA A 664 -4.45 11.28 1.81
C ALA A 664 -3.60 10.48 0.81
N ILE A 665 -2.77 11.17 0.01
CA ILE A 665 -1.83 10.53 -0.92
C ILE A 665 -0.78 9.73 -0.15
N GLY A 666 -0.18 10.32 0.89
CA GLY A 666 0.79 9.62 1.74
C GLY A 666 0.19 8.37 2.40
N GLY A 667 -1.03 8.46 2.92
CA GLY A 667 -1.77 7.33 3.48
C GLY A 667 -2.04 6.22 2.46
N LEU A 668 -2.40 6.58 1.23
CA LEU A 668 -2.56 5.60 0.15
C LEU A 668 -1.24 4.91 -0.22
N MET A 669 -0.11 5.62 -0.17
CA MET A 669 1.23 5.02 -0.34
C MET A 669 1.55 4.04 0.80
N GLU A 670 1.26 4.39 2.05
CA GLU A 670 1.45 3.49 3.20
C GLU A 670 0.56 2.22 3.07
N LEU A 671 -0.67 2.36 2.58
CA LEU A 671 -1.56 1.22 2.32
C LEU A 671 -0.99 0.30 1.23
N LYS A 672 -0.50 0.88 0.12
CA LYS A 672 0.15 0.13 -0.97
C LYS A 672 1.34 -0.66 -0.46
N GLU A 673 2.23 -0.05 0.33
CA GLU A 673 3.35 -0.74 0.96
C GLU A 673 2.88 -1.90 1.83
N THR A 674 1.87 -1.66 2.67
CA THR A 674 1.39 -2.68 3.61
C THR A 674 0.76 -3.87 2.88
N VAL A 675 -0.02 -3.62 1.83
CA VAL A 675 -0.61 -4.68 0.98
C VAL A 675 0.48 -5.43 0.21
N ALA A 676 1.48 -4.73 -0.34
CA ALA A 676 2.59 -5.36 -1.04
C ALA A 676 3.42 -6.27 -0.10
N ARG A 677 3.66 -5.82 1.13
CA ARG A 677 4.42 -6.55 2.14
C ARG A 677 3.70 -7.79 2.66
N LEU A 678 2.39 -7.69 2.92
CA LEU A 678 1.58 -8.83 3.38
C LEU A 678 1.24 -9.79 2.24
N GLY A 679 1.09 -9.26 1.02
CA GLY A 679 0.57 -9.95 -0.15
C GLY A 679 -0.89 -9.54 -0.43
N PRO A 680 -1.27 -9.32 -1.71
CA PRO A 680 -2.57 -8.78 -2.07
C PRO A 680 -3.75 -9.71 -1.76
N GLU A 681 -3.51 -11.02 -1.60
CA GLU A 681 -4.52 -12.01 -1.25
C GLU A 681 -4.52 -12.35 0.26
N HIS A 682 -3.68 -11.69 1.06
CA HIS A 682 -3.53 -12.01 2.48
C HIS A 682 -4.79 -11.62 3.26
N PRO A 683 -5.34 -12.48 4.16
CA PRO A 683 -6.59 -12.20 4.88
C PRO A 683 -6.53 -10.94 5.76
N HIS A 684 -5.34 -10.53 6.22
CA HIS A 684 -5.17 -9.30 7.02
C HIS A 684 -5.18 -8.01 6.17
N THR A 685 -5.41 -8.11 4.85
CA THR A 685 -5.65 -6.96 3.96
C THR A 685 -7.14 -6.69 3.71
N VAL A 686 -8.00 -7.48 4.35
CA VAL A 686 -9.45 -7.29 4.39
C VAL A 686 -9.80 -6.21 5.41
N LEU A 687 -10.79 -5.36 5.09
CA LEU A 687 -11.19 -4.24 5.94
C LEU A 687 -11.98 -4.70 7.19
N GLN A 688 -12.78 -5.75 7.04
CA GLN A 688 -13.49 -6.46 8.11
C GLN A 688 -12.98 -7.92 8.17
N PRO A 689 -11.87 -8.19 8.87
CA PRO A 689 -11.32 -9.53 9.01
C PRO A 689 -12.23 -10.44 9.84
N THR A 690 -11.98 -11.76 9.81
CA THR A 690 -12.63 -12.73 10.70
C THR A 690 -11.66 -13.15 11.80
N LEU A 691 -12.11 -13.11 13.06
CA LEU A 691 -11.30 -13.46 14.24
C LEU A 691 -11.74 -14.77 14.91
N GLU A 692 -12.73 -15.46 14.35
CA GLU A 692 -13.14 -16.79 14.78
C GLU A 692 -11.94 -17.77 14.81
N GLY A 693 -11.91 -18.66 15.80
CA GLY A 693 -10.84 -19.64 15.97
C GLY A 693 -9.67 -19.16 16.83
N GLY A 694 -9.80 -18.03 17.51
CA GLY A 694 -8.82 -17.54 18.49
C GLY A 694 -7.66 -16.77 17.87
N VAL A 695 -7.90 -16.04 16.77
CA VAL A 695 -6.92 -15.13 16.17
C VAL A 695 -6.62 -13.99 17.15
N ASP A 696 -5.34 -13.69 17.37
CA ASP A 696 -4.91 -12.56 18.18
C ASP A 696 -5.18 -11.24 17.42
N PRO A 697 -5.99 -10.30 17.96
CA PRO A 697 -6.19 -9.00 17.32
C PRO A 697 -4.89 -8.27 16.99
N ASP A 698 -3.84 -8.43 17.82
CA ASP A 698 -2.53 -7.80 17.59
C ASP A 698 -1.85 -8.29 16.30
N ASP A 699 -2.15 -9.51 15.84
CA ASP A 699 -1.60 -10.08 14.60
C ASP A 699 -2.30 -9.53 13.34
N VAL A 700 -3.48 -8.92 13.50
CA VAL A 700 -4.31 -8.40 12.41
C VAL A 700 -4.12 -6.88 12.23
N PHE A 701 -3.72 -6.18 13.29
CA PHE A 701 -3.46 -4.75 13.24
C PHE A 701 -2.36 -4.38 12.24
N SER A 702 -2.71 -3.43 11.38
CA SER A 702 -1.88 -2.91 10.29
C SER A 702 -2.42 -1.57 9.83
N LYS A 703 -1.87 -1.00 8.75
CA LYS A 703 -2.40 0.22 8.12
C LYS A 703 -3.72 0.04 7.37
N VAL A 704 -4.20 -1.20 7.22
CA VAL A 704 -5.42 -1.52 6.48
C VAL A 704 -6.67 -0.88 7.09
N PRO A 705 -7.04 -1.11 8.37
CA PRO A 705 -8.24 -0.50 8.96
C PRO A 705 -8.23 1.04 8.94
N TYR A 706 -7.04 1.65 9.04
CA TYR A 706 -6.83 3.09 8.95
C TYR A 706 -7.07 3.62 7.53
N GLU A 707 -6.25 3.20 6.58
CA GLU A 707 -6.18 3.84 5.26
C GLU A 707 -7.23 3.30 4.28
N LYS A 708 -7.53 1.99 4.33
CA LYS A 708 -8.63 1.40 3.52
C LYS A 708 -9.99 1.83 4.07
N GLY A 709 -10.09 2.00 5.39
CA GLY A 709 -11.27 2.57 6.05
C GLY A 709 -11.49 4.04 5.69
N PHE A 710 -10.45 4.88 5.76
CA PHE A 710 -10.48 6.26 5.29
C PHE A 710 -10.89 6.35 3.81
N ALA A 711 -10.24 5.60 2.94
CA ALA A 711 -10.53 5.55 1.52
C ALA A 711 -12.01 5.19 1.27
N PHE A 712 -12.55 4.26 2.05
CA PHE A 712 -13.95 3.87 1.93
C PHE A 712 -14.88 5.02 2.33
N LEU A 713 -14.59 5.77 3.38
CA LEU A 713 -15.41 6.92 3.79
C LEU A 713 -15.36 8.08 2.79
N VAL A 714 -14.19 8.37 2.20
CA VAL A 714 -14.08 9.34 1.11
C VAL A 714 -14.93 8.90 -0.09
N TYR A 715 -14.88 7.62 -0.44
CA TYR A 715 -15.72 7.07 -1.50
C TYR A 715 -17.22 7.20 -1.15
N LEU A 716 -17.63 6.84 0.06
CA LEU A 716 -19.03 6.97 0.51
C LEU A 716 -19.50 8.44 0.51
N GLU A 717 -18.65 9.38 0.93
CA GLU A 717 -18.91 10.82 0.84
C GLU A 717 -19.13 11.26 -0.61
N HIS A 718 -18.32 10.77 -1.54
CA HIS A 718 -18.45 11.09 -2.96
C HIS A 718 -19.71 10.50 -3.59
N MET A 719 -20.15 9.33 -3.12
CA MET A 719 -21.33 8.65 -3.66
C MET A 719 -22.65 9.33 -3.31
N THR A 720 -22.72 10.14 -2.23
CA THR A 720 -23.96 10.83 -1.80
C THR A 720 -24.54 11.76 -2.88
N ARG A 721 -23.74 12.19 -3.85
CA ARG A 721 -24.19 12.98 -5.01
C ARG A 721 -25.28 12.27 -5.83
N LEU A 722 -25.29 10.94 -5.82
CA LEU A 722 -26.28 10.15 -6.56
C LEU A 722 -27.69 10.30 -5.99
N ASP A 723 -27.81 10.73 -4.72
CA ASP A 723 -29.08 11.09 -4.09
C ASP A 723 -29.47 12.57 -4.32
N GLY A 724 -28.86 13.23 -5.30
CA GLY A 724 -29.19 14.61 -5.69
C GLY A 724 -28.49 15.69 -4.86
N HIS A 725 -27.47 15.32 -4.09
CA HIS A 725 -26.73 16.23 -3.21
C HIS A 725 -25.46 16.84 -3.84
N GLY A 726 -25.42 17.04 -5.17
CA GLY A 726 -24.24 17.55 -5.88
C GLY A 726 -24.43 18.86 -6.65
N GLU A 727 -23.65 19.89 -6.33
CA GLU A 727 -23.24 20.97 -7.27
C GLU A 727 -21.74 20.83 -7.63
N LYS A 728 -21.25 21.67 -8.56
CA LYS A 728 -19.99 21.57 -9.35
C LYS A 728 -18.69 21.27 -8.57
N ASP A 729 -18.62 21.47 -7.26
CA ASP A 729 -17.44 21.23 -6.42
C ASP A 729 -17.36 19.80 -5.82
N ALA A 730 -18.34 18.93 -6.12
CA ALA A 730 -18.45 17.54 -5.64
C ALA A 730 -17.36 16.56 -6.17
N LEU A 731 -16.29 17.07 -6.77
CA LEU A 731 -15.10 16.30 -7.18
C LEU A 731 -13.97 16.37 -6.13
N ASP A 732 -14.13 17.18 -5.08
CA ASP A 732 -13.08 17.46 -4.10
C ASP A 732 -13.26 16.67 -2.79
N ALA A 733 -12.36 15.71 -2.53
CA ALA A 733 -12.39 14.88 -1.31
C ALA A 733 -12.20 15.67 0.01
N ALA A 734 -11.56 16.85 -0.03
CA ALA A 734 -11.35 17.65 1.17
C ALA A 734 -12.65 18.34 1.60
N ASN A 735 -13.38 18.89 0.64
CA ASN A 735 -14.61 19.65 0.88
C ASN A 735 -15.84 18.75 1.07
N GLY A 736 -15.93 17.64 0.32
CA GLY A 736 -17.02 16.68 0.49
C GLY A 736 -18.40 17.23 0.15
N THR A 737 -19.46 16.74 0.83
CA THR A 737 -20.83 17.25 0.68
C THR A 737 -21.41 17.66 2.04
N ASP A 738 -22.18 18.75 2.08
CA ASP A 738 -22.90 19.17 3.30
C ASP A 738 -23.84 18.07 3.84
N ALA A 739 -24.38 17.26 2.93
CA ALA A 739 -25.21 16.11 3.27
C ALA A 739 -24.42 15.05 4.04
N PHE A 740 -23.20 14.69 3.59
CA PHE A 740 -22.36 13.73 4.31
C PHE A 740 -21.84 14.30 5.63
N ALA A 741 -21.46 15.59 5.69
CA ALA A 741 -21.07 16.24 6.94
C ALA A 741 -22.23 16.23 7.97
N THR A 742 -23.47 16.46 7.50
CA THR A 742 -24.67 16.37 8.34
C THR A 742 -24.94 14.93 8.78
N PHE A 743 -24.77 13.95 7.88
CA PHE A 743 -24.87 12.54 8.21
C PHE A 743 -23.82 12.12 9.25
N LEU A 744 -22.57 12.56 9.12
CA LEU A 744 -21.48 12.24 10.04
C LEU A 744 -21.78 12.73 11.46
N ARG A 745 -22.17 14.01 11.62
CA ARG A 745 -22.60 14.53 12.93
C ARG A 745 -23.82 13.80 13.48
N SER A 746 -24.80 13.49 12.61
CA SER A 746 -25.96 12.70 13.02
C SER A 746 -25.59 11.27 13.42
N HIS A 747 -24.59 10.67 12.78
CA HIS A 747 -24.10 9.34 13.10
C HIS A 747 -23.48 9.31 14.50
N PHE A 748 -22.60 10.27 14.82
CA PHE A 748 -22.02 10.37 16.16
C PHE A 748 -23.06 10.66 17.24
N GLU A 749 -24.01 11.57 16.97
CA GLU A 749 -25.03 11.90 17.97
C GLU A 749 -26.02 10.76 18.20
N LYS A 750 -26.48 10.07 17.14
CA LYS A 750 -27.44 8.95 17.28
C LYS A 750 -26.84 7.72 17.95
N ASN A 751 -25.54 7.47 17.75
CA ASN A 751 -24.84 6.31 18.29
C ASN A 751 -24.01 6.65 19.53
N LYS A 752 -24.22 7.83 20.10
CA LYS A 752 -23.50 8.32 21.28
C LYS A 752 -23.58 7.32 22.43
N PHE A 753 -22.42 6.95 22.97
CA PHE A 753 -22.27 5.93 24.04
C PHE A 753 -22.67 4.51 23.64
N ALA A 754 -22.93 4.25 22.36
CA ALA A 754 -23.28 2.94 21.85
C ALA A 754 -22.10 2.33 21.06
N THR A 755 -22.30 1.07 20.65
CA THR A 755 -21.42 0.40 19.71
C THR A 755 -22.10 0.18 18.37
N THR A 756 -21.30 0.08 17.32
CA THR A 756 -21.75 -0.10 15.94
C THR A 756 -21.09 -1.31 15.29
N THR A 757 -21.73 -1.84 14.26
CA THR A 757 -21.19 -2.87 13.37
C THR A 757 -21.19 -2.32 11.95
N SER A 758 -20.46 -2.98 11.04
CA SER A 758 -20.44 -2.57 9.64
C SER A 758 -21.83 -2.65 9.00
N GLU A 759 -22.68 -3.58 9.45
CA GLU A 759 -24.08 -3.74 9.04
C GLU A 759 -24.96 -2.60 9.58
N LYS A 760 -24.83 -2.22 10.86
CA LYS A 760 -25.55 -1.09 11.45
C LYS A 760 -25.18 0.23 10.77
N PHE A 761 -23.89 0.42 10.48
CA PHE A 761 -23.40 1.58 9.74
C PHE A 761 -23.96 1.60 8.30
N ARG A 762 -23.85 0.48 7.57
CA ARG A 762 -24.42 0.32 6.22
C ARG A 762 -25.92 0.62 6.20
N ALA A 763 -26.69 0.13 7.16
CA ALA A 763 -28.12 0.39 7.26
C ALA A 763 -28.42 1.88 7.49
N SER A 764 -27.64 2.54 8.35
CA SER A 764 -27.76 3.98 8.59
C SER A 764 -27.42 4.81 7.35
N TYR A 765 -26.36 4.43 6.63
CA TYR A 765 -25.98 5.06 5.37
C TYR A 765 -27.06 4.83 4.28
N ALA A 766 -27.59 3.61 4.15
CA ALA A 766 -28.66 3.30 3.21
C ALA A 766 -29.96 4.05 3.49
N ALA A 767 -30.28 4.30 4.77
CA ALA A 767 -31.43 5.10 5.14
C ALA A 767 -31.25 6.60 4.79
N ALA A 768 -30.02 7.10 4.85
CA ALA A 768 -29.70 8.49 4.51
C ALA A 768 -29.52 8.71 2.99
N PHE A 769 -28.92 7.74 2.30
CA PHE A 769 -28.49 7.83 0.90
C PHE A 769 -28.86 6.54 0.14
N PRO A 770 -30.16 6.27 -0.10
CA PRO A 770 -30.62 5.01 -0.67
C PRO A 770 -30.12 4.75 -2.10
N VAL A 771 -30.01 5.79 -2.94
CA VAL A 771 -29.53 5.64 -4.31
C VAL A 771 -28.02 5.37 -4.32
N ALA A 772 -27.25 6.13 -3.54
CA ALA A 772 -25.81 5.92 -3.38
C ALA A 772 -25.50 4.53 -2.84
N SER A 773 -26.15 4.14 -1.74
CA SER A 773 -25.92 2.85 -1.07
C SER A 773 -26.20 1.65 -1.98
N ALA A 774 -27.18 1.75 -2.89
CA ALA A 774 -27.49 0.71 -3.86
C ALA A 774 -26.39 0.50 -4.91
N GLN A 775 -25.51 1.48 -5.12
CA GLN A 775 -24.38 1.41 -6.06
C GLN A 775 -23.06 0.97 -5.41
N VAL A 776 -23.01 0.92 -4.07
CA VAL A 776 -21.81 0.52 -3.34
C VAL A 776 -21.68 -1.00 -3.31
N ASP A 777 -20.56 -1.52 -3.79
CA ASP A 777 -20.17 -2.92 -3.58
C ASP A 777 -19.59 -3.10 -2.17
N TRP A 778 -20.50 -3.24 -1.19
CA TRP A 778 -20.14 -3.37 0.22
C TRP A 778 -19.25 -4.59 0.49
N ASP A 779 -19.45 -5.70 -0.22
CA ASP A 779 -18.66 -6.92 0.00
C ASP A 779 -17.24 -6.77 -0.56
N ALA A 780 -17.07 -6.13 -1.72
CA ALA A 780 -15.73 -5.82 -2.23
C ALA A 780 -14.94 -4.90 -1.29
N TRP A 781 -15.59 -3.89 -0.71
CA TRP A 781 -14.93 -2.98 0.24
C TRP A 781 -14.61 -3.64 1.58
N LEU A 782 -15.57 -4.36 2.16
CA LEU A 782 -15.45 -4.90 3.51
C LEU A 782 -14.69 -6.23 3.55
N ARG A 783 -14.88 -7.11 2.56
CA ARG A 783 -14.46 -8.52 2.62
C ARG A 783 -13.41 -8.92 1.60
N ALA A 784 -13.19 -8.15 0.53
CA ALA A 784 -12.13 -8.49 -0.43
C ALA A 784 -10.74 -8.06 0.08
N PRO A 785 -9.71 -8.90 -0.08
CA PRO A 785 -8.34 -8.55 0.27
C PRO A 785 -7.75 -7.54 -0.73
N GLY A 786 -6.57 -7.01 -0.41
CA GLY A 786 -5.81 -6.13 -1.27
C GLY A 786 -6.23 -4.66 -1.21
N MET A 787 -5.87 -3.92 -2.26
CA MET A 787 -6.19 -2.50 -2.40
C MET A 787 -7.71 -2.26 -2.52
N PRO A 788 -8.21 -1.04 -2.23
CA PRO A 788 -9.58 -0.66 -2.48
C PRO A 788 -10.05 -1.01 -3.90
N PRO A 789 -11.33 -1.39 -4.10
CA PRO A 789 -11.87 -1.75 -5.42
C PRO A 789 -12.04 -0.54 -6.35
N VAL A 790 -11.90 0.68 -5.82
CA VAL A 790 -12.01 1.96 -6.54
C VAL A 790 -10.74 2.76 -6.30
N ASP A 791 -10.22 3.39 -7.36
CA ASP A 791 -9.10 4.32 -7.25
C ASP A 791 -9.57 5.65 -6.67
N VAL A 792 -9.58 5.74 -5.34
CA VAL A 792 -9.88 6.97 -4.61
C VAL A 792 -8.77 8.02 -4.75
N GLY A 793 -7.59 7.62 -5.24
CA GLY A 793 -6.46 8.53 -5.49
C GLY A 793 -6.80 9.60 -6.53
N ALA A 794 -7.73 9.28 -7.44
CA ALA A 794 -8.24 10.21 -8.44
C ALA A 794 -9.03 11.40 -7.86
N TYR A 795 -9.37 11.38 -6.56
CA TYR A 795 -10.07 12.48 -5.89
C TYR A 795 -9.12 13.50 -5.24
N TYR A 796 -7.83 13.22 -5.22
CA TYR A 796 -6.83 14.05 -4.52
C TYR A 796 -6.04 14.91 -5.51
N ASP A 797 -5.70 16.13 -5.10
CA ASP A 797 -4.80 17.00 -5.86
C ASP A 797 -3.33 16.72 -5.49
N GLY A 798 -2.59 16.13 -6.43
CA GLY A 798 -1.17 15.83 -6.27
C GLY A 798 -0.22 17.02 -6.40
N SER A 799 -0.71 18.25 -6.64
CA SER A 799 0.16 19.41 -6.89
C SER A 799 1.16 19.68 -5.75
N SER A 800 0.75 19.45 -4.50
CA SER A 800 1.60 19.68 -3.32
C SER A 800 2.66 18.60 -3.11
N SER A 801 2.42 17.38 -3.61
CA SER A 801 3.36 16.26 -3.57
C SER A 801 4.21 16.11 -4.84
N ALA A 802 3.79 16.77 -5.94
CA ALA A 802 4.47 16.72 -7.24
C ALA A 802 5.94 17.13 -7.14
N ALA A 803 6.26 18.24 -6.47
CA ALA A 803 7.65 18.70 -6.31
C ALA A 803 8.54 17.66 -5.59
N SER A 804 8.02 17.07 -4.50
CA SER A 804 8.70 16.00 -3.75
C SER A 804 8.90 14.74 -4.60
N GLY A 805 7.86 14.30 -5.32
CA GLY A 805 7.92 13.14 -6.20
C GLY A 805 8.82 13.33 -7.43
N ASP A 806 8.80 14.54 -8.02
CA ASP A 806 9.64 14.94 -9.15
C ASP A 806 11.12 14.97 -8.76
N LEU A 807 11.45 15.55 -7.61
CA LEU A 807 12.81 15.55 -7.09
C LEU A 807 13.29 14.12 -6.82
N ALA A 808 12.47 13.29 -6.16
CA ALA A 808 12.78 11.89 -5.91
C ALA A 808 13.03 11.12 -7.22
N ARG A 809 12.20 11.35 -8.25
CA ARG A 809 12.39 10.76 -9.57
C ARG A 809 13.72 11.17 -10.19
N ARG A 810 14.08 12.46 -10.15
CA ARG A 810 15.36 12.96 -10.71
C ARG A 810 16.56 12.26 -10.05
N TRP A 811 16.57 12.17 -8.72
CA TRP A 811 17.60 11.45 -7.98
C TRP A 811 17.66 9.96 -8.32
N HIS A 812 16.51 9.29 -8.40
CA HIS A 812 16.43 7.89 -8.79
C HIS A 812 16.93 7.64 -10.23
N LEU A 813 16.50 8.45 -11.20
CA LEU A 813 16.92 8.32 -12.60
C LEU A 813 18.42 8.62 -12.78
N CYS A 814 18.97 9.57 -12.02
CA CYS A 814 20.42 9.80 -12.02
C CYS A 814 21.19 8.55 -11.58
N ASP A 815 20.75 7.92 -10.49
CA ASP A 815 21.41 6.74 -9.92
C ASP A 815 21.31 5.50 -10.84
N VAL A 816 20.14 5.26 -11.44
CA VAL A 816 19.88 4.05 -12.24
C VAL A 816 20.30 4.19 -13.71
N LEU A 817 20.16 5.37 -14.31
CA LEU A 817 20.43 5.60 -15.74
C LEU A 817 21.73 6.36 -16.01
N GLY A 818 22.45 6.82 -14.97
CA GLY A 818 23.64 7.65 -15.12
C GLY A 818 23.36 9.02 -15.74
N MET A 819 22.11 9.51 -15.63
CA MET A 819 21.69 10.82 -16.12
C MET A 819 22.25 11.93 -15.20
N GLY A 820 23.50 12.33 -15.43
CA GLY A 820 24.22 13.34 -14.62
C GLY A 820 25.66 12.94 -14.33
N SER A 821 26.21 13.42 -13.20
CA SER A 821 27.41 12.83 -12.60
C SER A 821 27.03 11.47 -11.99
N PRO A 822 27.92 10.47 -11.88
CA PRO A 822 27.66 9.20 -11.18
C PRO A 822 27.22 9.33 -9.71
N SER A 823 27.11 10.55 -9.18
CA SER A 823 26.70 10.85 -7.81
C SER A 823 25.53 11.84 -7.66
N ARG A 824 25.14 12.60 -8.71
CA ARG A 824 24.04 13.58 -8.62
C ARG A 824 23.49 14.04 -9.97
N PRO A 825 22.18 14.37 -10.06
CA PRO A 825 21.60 15.06 -11.22
C PRO A 825 22.31 16.39 -11.49
N ALA A 826 22.35 16.83 -12.76
CA ALA A 826 23.06 18.05 -13.15
C ALA A 826 22.34 19.35 -12.76
N ASP A 827 21.03 19.27 -12.51
CA ASP A 827 20.10 20.38 -12.31
C ASP A 827 19.56 20.48 -10.88
N VAL A 828 20.14 19.72 -9.93
CA VAL A 828 19.78 19.80 -8.50
C VAL A 828 20.73 20.67 -7.70
N SER A 829 20.19 21.33 -6.69
CA SER A 829 20.94 22.16 -5.74
C SER A 829 20.24 22.19 -4.38
N ALA A 830 20.89 22.74 -3.35
CA ALA A 830 20.27 22.92 -2.03
C ALA A 830 18.96 23.72 -2.07
N ALA A 831 18.75 24.57 -3.09
CA ALA A 831 17.53 25.36 -3.26
C ALA A 831 16.29 24.52 -3.63
N ASP A 832 16.45 23.28 -4.08
CA ASP A 832 15.31 22.43 -4.46
C ASP A 832 14.34 22.16 -3.30
N VAL A 833 14.87 22.11 -2.07
CA VAL A 833 14.11 21.84 -0.84
C VAL A 833 13.96 23.08 0.04
N GLU A 834 14.41 24.23 -0.44
CA GLU A 834 14.30 25.48 0.31
C GLU A 834 12.83 25.87 0.50
N GLY A 835 12.43 26.09 1.75
CA GLY A 835 11.05 26.41 2.12
C GLY A 835 10.10 25.21 2.15
N TRP A 836 10.58 23.99 1.92
CA TRP A 836 9.73 22.80 2.08
C TRP A 836 9.39 22.55 3.54
N SER A 837 8.15 22.11 3.78
CA SER A 837 7.73 21.60 5.08
C SER A 837 8.40 20.25 5.38
N SER A 838 8.50 19.90 6.66
CA SER A 838 8.95 18.57 7.10
C SER A 838 8.14 17.45 6.44
N THR A 839 6.85 17.69 6.18
CA THR A 839 5.94 16.76 5.50
C THR A 839 6.34 16.54 4.03
N GLN A 840 6.73 17.59 3.30
CA GLN A 840 7.25 17.48 1.93
C GLN A 840 8.60 16.76 1.87
N ILE A 841 9.49 17.01 2.84
CA ILE A 841 10.76 16.28 2.97
C ILE A 841 10.48 14.80 3.23
N ASP A 842 9.54 14.49 4.14
CA ASP A 842 9.14 13.13 4.45
C ASP A 842 8.61 12.37 3.22
N HIS A 843 7.74 13.01 2.44
CA HIS A 843 7.22 12.45 1.19
C HIS A 843 8.30 12.27 0.13
N PHE A 844 9.27 13.18 0.03
CA PHE A 844 10.42 13.01 -0.87
C PHE A 844 11.23 11.75 -0.51
N LEU A 845 11.52 11.53 0.77
CA LEU A 845 12.21 10.32 1.23
C LEU A 845 11.36 9.06 1.05
N LEU A 846 10.04 9.14 1.30
CA LEU A 846 9.12 8.03 1.05
C LEU A 846 9.07 7.66 -0.43
N SER A 847 9.01 8.66 -1.32
CA SER A 847 9.03 8.45 -2.78
C SER A 847 10.33 7.79 -3.22
N LEU A 848 11.48 8.20 -2.66
CA LEU A 848 12.76 7.55 -2.92
C LEU A 848 12.78 6.07 -2.47
N LEU A 849 12.14 5.75 -1.34
CA LEU A 849 11.97 4.36 -0.88
C LEU A 849 11.04 3.56 -1.81
N GLU A 850 9.94 4.15 -2.31
CA GLU A 850 8.98 3.48 -3.19
C GLU A 850 9.59 3.10 -4.54
N TYR A 851 10.36 4.00 -5.17
CA TYR A 851 11.06 3.71 -6.43
C TYR A 851 12.01 2.49 -6.35
N ARG A 852 12.31 1.95 -5.15
CA ARG A 852 13.27 0.85 -4.99
C ARG A 852 12.70 -0.55 -5.01
N GLY A 853 11.46 -0.76 -4.57
CA GLY A 853 10.83 -2.10 -4.51
C GLY A 853 11.74 -3.25 -4.01
N GLY A 854 12.72 -2.96 -3.15
CA GLY A 854 13.68 -3.92 -2.60
C GLY A 854 14.77 -4.50 -3.53
N THR A 855 14.89 -4.13 -4.81
CA THR A 855 15.84 -4.80 -5.75
C THR A 855 17.04 -3.96 -6.16
N HIS A 856 16.98 -2.64 -6.06
CA HIS A 856 18.08 -1.74 -6.45
C HIS A 856 18.25 -0.64 -5.39
N PRO A 857 19.20 -0.70 -4.45
CA PRO A 857 19.43 0.38 -3.50
C PRO A 857 20.07 1.62 -4.13
N LEU A 858 19.98 2.80 -3.48
CA LEU A 858 20.78 3.99 -3.88
C LEU A 858 22.26 3.65 -3.80
N SER A 859 23.05 4.18 -4.73
CA SER A 859 24.50 4.09 -4.59
C SER A 859 25.00 5.00 -3.46
N LEU A 860 26.11 4.60 -2.82
CA LEU A 860 26.76 5.42 -1.78
C LEU A 860 27.12 6.84 -2.25
N PRO A 861 27.59 7.08 -3.51
CA PRO A 861 27.83 8.43 -4.01
C PRO A 861 26.57 9.31 -4.04
N VAL A 862 25.41 8.72 -4.34
CA VAL A 862 24.13 9.44 -4.31
C VAL A 862 23.70 9.76 -2.88
N ILE A 863 23.83 8.80 -1.96
CA ILE A 863 23.60 9.04 -0.53
C ILE A 863 24.47 10.20 -0.02
N ALA A 864 25.77 10.20 -0.34
CA ALA A 864 26.67 11.28 0.05
C ALA A 864 26.24 12.63 -0.54
N SER A 865 25.76 12.65 -1.77
CA SER A 865 25.29 13.89 -2.43
C SER A 865 23.97 14.42 -1.86
N LEU A 866 23.05 13.53 -1.48
CA LEU A 866 21.81 13.89 -0.79
C LEU A 866 22.12 14.52 0.58
N GLU A 867 23.05 13.93 1.34
CA GLU A 867 23.51 14.50 2.62
C GLU A 867 24.16 15.87 2.42
N GLU A 868 25.07 16.01 1.45
CA GLU A 868 25.78 17.27 1.17
C GLU A 868 24.82 18.41 0.82
N LEU A 869 23.81 18.14 -0.01
CA LEU A 869 22.90 19.18 -0.50
C LEU A 869 21.77 19.52 0.49
N TYR A 870 21.24 18.52 1.20
CA TYR A 870 19.99 18.68 1.96
C TYR A 870 20.15 18.48 3.47
N GLY A 871 21.33 18.06 3.95
CA GLY A 871 21.60 17.93 5.39
C GLY A 871 20.63 17.02 6.13
N LEU A 872 20.21 15.92 5.49
CA LEU A 872 19.13 15.05 5.96
C LEU A 872 19.40 14.44 7.35
N SER A 873 20.66 14.24 7.72
CA SER A 873 21.03 13.75 9.05
C SER A 873 20.81 14.78 10.18
N ALA A 874 20.64 16.06 9.86
CA ALA A 874 20.43 17.13 10.84
C ALA A 874 18.97 17.26 11.31
N TYR A 875 18.02 16.62 10.62
CA TYR A 875 16.60 16.66 11.00
C TYR A 875 16.36 15.92 12.32
N LYS A 876 15.62 16.58 13.22
CA LYS A 876 15.17 15.99 14.50
C LYS A 876 13.89 15.17 14.37
N ASN A 877 13.07 15.47 13.35
CA ASN A 877 11.83 14.77 13.06
C ASN A 877 12.10 13.26 12.87
N SER A 878 11.40 12.43 13.64
CA SER A 878 11.66 10.99 13.70
C SER A 878 11.27 10.25 12.41
N GLU A 879 10.28 10.75 11.67
CA GLU A 879 9.86 10.16 10.38
C GLU A 879 10.96 10.33 9.32
N ILE A 880 11.45 11.56 9.18
CA ILE A 880 12.54 11.90 8.25
C ILE A 880 13.79 11.11 8.61
N LYS A 881 14.19 11.10 9.88
CA LYS A 881 15.38 10.38 10.34
C LYS A 881 15.28 8.87 10.07
N CYS A 882 14.12 8.27 10.34
CA CYS A 882 13.90 6.85 10.06
C CYS A 882 14.03 6.52 8.57
N LYS A 883 13.34 7.26 7.69
CA LYS A 883 13.36 7.03 6.24
C LYS A 883 14.76 7.27 5.66
N TRP A 884 15.45 8.30 6.14
CA TRP A 884 16.82 8.58 5.75
C TRP A 884 17.79 7.45 6.12
N LEU A 885 17.73 6.95 7.35
CA LEU A 885 18.54 5.80 7.77
C LEU A 885 18.22 4.54 6.97
N GLN A 886 16.95 4.29 6.63
CA GLN A 886 16.58 3.16 5.76
C GLN A 886 17.23 3.27 4.37
N LEU A 887 17.24 4.46 3.76
CA LEU A 887 17.90 4.70 2.46
C LEU A 887 19.41 4.44 2.55
N ARG A 888 20.08 4.95 3.60
CA ARG A 888 21.52 4.74 3.84
C ARG A 888 21.85 3.26 4.05
N LEU A 889 21.11 2.58 4.91
CA LEU A 889 21.30 1.15 5.18
C LEU A 889 21.07 0.29 3.94
N GLY A 890 20.04 0.63 3.14
CA GLY A 890 19.79 -0.01 1.86
C GLY A 890 20.98 0.12 0.90
N ALA A 891 21.63 1.30 0.87
CA ALA A 891 22.83 1.58 0.08
C ALA A 891 24.10 0.84 0.55
N GLY A 892 24.04 0.13 1.67
CA GLY A 892 25.22 -0.50 2.28
C GLY A 892 26.12 0.47 3.05
N ASP A 893 25.59 1.62 3.49
CA ASP A 893 26.35 2.62 4.25
C ASP A 893 26.59 2.17 5.70
N VAL A 894 27.81 1.72 5.98
CA VAL A 894 28.23 1.27 7.32
C VAL A 894 28.28 2.43 8.32
N ASP A 895 28.49 3.67 7.88
CA ASP A 895 28.50 4.84 8.75
C ASP A 895 27.09 5.15 9.30
N ALA A 896 26.05 4.56 8.72
CA ALA A 896 24.68 4.64 9.24
C ALA A 896 24.44 3.69 10.43
N PHE A 897 25.33 2.74 10.74
CA PHE A 897 25.11 1.76 11.82
C PHE A 897 25.07 2.42 13.20
N ALA A 898 26.04 3.30 13.51
CA ALA A 898 26.09 3.97 14.80
C ALA A 898 24.89 4.93 15.02
N PRO A 899 24.52 5.80 14.06
CA PRO A 899 23.31 6.62 14.16
C PRO A 899 22.01 5.79 14.25
N THR A 900 21.94 4.65 13.56
CA THR A 900 20.80 3.73 13.66
C THR A 900 20.71 3.13 15.05
N ALA A 901 21.83 2.64 15.61
CA ALA A 901 21.85 2.08 16.96
C ALA A 901 21.55 3.13 18.04
N GLU A 902 21.94 4.39 17.83
CA GLU A 902 21.56 5.50 18.71
C GLU A 902 20.05 5.72 18.70
N MET A 903 19.43 5.81 17.52
CA MET A 903 17.99 5.95 17.38
C MET A 903 17.24 4.76 17.99
N LEU A 904 17.70 3.53 17.73
CA LEU A 904 17.11 2.31 18.30
C LEU A 904 17.22 2.23 19.83
N ARG A 905 18.19 2.89 20.45
CA ARG A 905 18.33 2.99 21.92
C ARG A 905 17.44 4.07 22.52
N SER A 906 17.13 5.11 21.77
CA SER A 906 16.44 6.31 22.27
C SER A 906 14.92 6.26 22.14
N MET A 907 14.33 5.18 21.61
CA MET A 907 12.87 5.05 21.44
C MET A 907 12.40 3.59 21.43
N GLY A 908 11.10 3.40 21.64
CA GLY A 908 10.41 2.11 21.68
C GLY A 908 9.34 1.94 20.60
N ARG A 909 9.05 2.99 19.83
CA ARG A 909 7.94 3.01 18.86
C ARG A 909 8.17 2.02 17.71
N MET A 910 7.29 1.03 17.58
CA MET A 910 7.41 -0.05 16.60
C MET A 910 7.44 0.43 15.15
N LYS A 911 6.78 1.57 14.86
CA LYS A 911 6.81 2.25 13.55
C LYS A 911 8.25 2.52 13.06
N TYR A 912 9.19 2.76 13.97
CA TYR A 912 10.58 3.03 13.62
C TYR A 912 11.50 1.85 13.93
N LEU A 913 11.28 1.16 15.06
CA LEU A 913 12.13 0.01 15.44
C LEU A 913 12.12 -1.07 14.37
N ARG A 914 10.94 -1.54 13.97
CA ARG A 914 10.80 -2.70 13.09
C ARG A 914 11.42 -2.47 11.71
N PRO A 915 11.14 -1.34 11.00
CA PRO A 915 11.78 -1.07 9.73
C PRO A 915 13.31 -0.95 9.83
N LEU A 916 13.84 -0.29 10.87
CA LEU A 916 15.29 -0.13 11.02
C LEU A 916 16.01 -1.46 11.31
N TYR A 917 15.45 -2.33 12.17
CA TYR A 917 16.01 -3.67 12.38
C TYR A 917 15.98 -4.52 11.10
N ARG A 918 14.89 -4.43 10.32
CA ARG A 918 14.81 -5.12 9.01
C ARG A 918 15.85 -4.58 8.03
N SER A 919 16.00 -3.26 7.93
CA SER A 919 16.99 -2.63 7.06
C SER A 919 18.42 -2.99 7.45
N LEU A 920 18.75 -3.03 8.75
CA LEU A 920 20.04 -3.55 9.23
C LEU A 920 20.23 -5.01 8.84
N LYS A 921 19.22 -5.87 9.05
CA LYS A 921 19.27 -7.30 8.71
C LYS A 921 19.50 -7.55 7.21
N LEU A 922 18.94 -6.71 6.35
CA LEU A 922 19.09 -6.81 4.89
C LEU A 922 20.39 -6.18 4.36
N CYS A 923 21.11 -5.40 5.17
CA CYS A 923 22.37 -4.79 4.78
C CYS A 923 23.50 -5.83 4.69
N LYS A 924 24.15 -5.90 3.51
CA LYS A 924 25.14 -6.94 3.15
C LYS A 924 26.46 -6.84 3.93
N GLU A 925 26.81 -5.65 4.44
CA GLU A 925 28.07 -5.35 5.14
C GLU A 925 28.06 -5.71 6.64
N GLY A 926 27.68 -6.94 6.97
CA GLY A 926 27.62 -7.41 8.36
C GLY A 926 26.45 -6.86 9.19
N GLY A 927 25.48 -6.19 8.53
CA GLY A 927 24.35 -5.55 9.19
C GLY A 927 23.49 -6.48 10.05
N LYS A 928 23.33 -7.76 9.65
CA LYS A 928 22.63 -8.77 10.46
C LYS A 928 23.27 -8.98 11.84
N ALA A 929 24.58 -9.17 11.90
CA ALA A 929 25.28 -9.38 13.17
C ALA A 929 25.19 -8.13 14.07
N PHE A 930 25.32 -6.94 13.46
CA PHE A 930 25.14 -5.68 14.17
C PHE A 930 23.71 -5.47 14.69
N ALA A 931 22.69 -5.88 13.91
CA ALA A 931 21.30 -5.84 14.33
C ALA A 931 21.04 -6.75 15.54
N GLU A 932 21.54 -7.98 15.49
CA GLU A 932 21.41 -8.95 16.59
C GLU A 932 22.15 -8.46 17.85
N GLU A 933 23.37 -7.95 17.72
CA GLU A 933 24.12 -7.38 18.85
C GLU A 933 23.41 -6.16 19.45
N THR A 934 22.91 -5.26 18.60
CA THR A 934 22.16 -4.08 19.06
C THR A 934 20.89 -4.50 19.79
N PHE A 935 20.12 -5.44 19.23
CA PHE A 935 18.91 -5.96 19.85
C PHE A 935 19.20 -6.59 21.22
N GLN A 936 20.26 -7.39 21.37
CA GLN A 936 20.60 -7.95 22.69
C GLN A 936 20.93 -6.87 23.73
N LYS A 937 21.51 -5.75 23.31
CA LYS A 937 21.81 -4.63 24.21
C LYS A 937 20.58 -3.78 24.56
N THR A 938 19.57 -3.74 23.69
CA THR A 938 18.40 -2.84 23.86
C THR A 938 17.10 -3.55 24.20
N ARG A 939 16.99 -4.87 24.02
CA ARG A 939 15.74 -5.63 24.21
C ARG A 939 15.06 -5.36 25.56
N GLY A 940 15.85 -5.27 26.64
CA GLY A 940 15.33 -4.98 27.99
C GLY A 940 14.83 -3.56 28.21
N MET A 941 14.98 -2.66 27.22
CA MET A 941 14.45 -1.29 27.24
C MET A 941 13.13 -1.17 26.48
N TYR A 942 12.81 -2.12 25.60
CA TYR A 942 11.59 -2.09 24.80
C TYR A 942 10.38 -2.56 25.61
N HIS A 943 9.20 -2.13 25.16
CA HIS A 943 7.95 -2.74 25.58
C HIS A 943 7.93 -4.23 25.19
N PRO A 944 7.37 -5.15 25.99
CA PRO A 944 7.33 -6.58 25.68
C PRO A 944 6.77 -6.91 24.28
N ILE A 945 5.72 -6.20 23.84
CA ILE A 945 5.18 -6.33 22.48
C ILE A 945 6.22 -5.93 21.42
N ALA A 946 6.89 -4.77 21.59
CA ALA A 946 7.91 -4.32 20.65
C ALA A 946 9.11 -5.29 20.61
N GLU A 947 9.53 -5.81 21.77
CA GLU A 947 10.56 -6.85 21.86
C GLU A 947 10.15 -8.11 21.07
N LYS A 948 8.95 -8.65 21.32
CA LYS A 948 8.39 -9.82 20.62
C LYS A 948 8.41 -9.62 19.11
N MET A 949 7.93 -8.47 18.63
CA MET A 949 7.82 -8.20 17.20
C MET A 949 9.18 -8.00 16.52
N VAL A 950 10.15 -7.36 17.20
CA VAL A 950 11.51 -7.22 16.68
C VAL A 950 12.25 -8.56 16.67
N ALA A 951 12.10 -9.37 17.72
CA ALA A 951 12.65 -10.72 17.78
C ALA A 951 12.16 -11.59 16.61
N ALA A 952 10.85 -11.52 16.32
CA ALA A 952 10.24 -12.20 15.17
C ALA A 952 10.80 -11.69 13.83
N ASP A 953 10.95 -10.37 13.65
CA ASP A 953 11.52 -9.79 12.43
C ASP A 953 12.99 -10.23 12.21
N LEU A 954 13.76 -10.37 13.29
CA LEU A 954 15.15 -10.84 13.24
C LEU A 954 15.27 -12.36 13.09
N GLY A 955 14.28 -13.13 13.55
CA GLY A 955 14.32 -14.60 13.56
C GLY A 955 15.12 -15.15 14.74
N VAL A 956 15.08 -14.43 15.87
CA VAL A 956 15.79 -14.77 17.12
C VAL A 956 14.75 -14.94 18.22
N ALA A 957 14.09 -16.10 18.24
CA ALA A 957 13.11 -16.45 19.28
C ALA A 957 13.81 -16.88 20.57
#